data_AF-A0AAU5H2W5-F1
#
_entry.id   AF-A0AAU5H2W5-F1
#
_cell.length_a   1.000
_cell.length_b   1.000
_cell.length_c   1.000
_cell.angle_alpha   90.00
_cell.angle_beta   90.00
_cell.angle_gamma   90.00
#
_symmetry.space_group_name_H-M   'P 1'
#
loop_
_entity.id
_entity.type
_entity.pdbx_description
1 polymer ?
#
loop_
_entity_poly.entity_id
_entity_poly.type
_entity_poly.pdbx_seq_one_letter_code
_entity_poly.pdbx_strand_id
1 'polypeptide(L)'
;MAAFATLSIGGTLIYTVTAQAAVTCKDTVWKAKYYANTTFKGDPKKTVCDTTISENYGTGDPAGVTLPKDNFGVRWEMKRNYGSGGPFAFTVAVQDGIRVYLDGTRKVNIWKNVSSTQKKTVNLTVPKGTHTIRVDFAAFTGKANVKFTYAPRTSKTVDKVKPLTPSGAKAAYSKTTGKTAVTWSRNVEMDLAGYKVYRRLAGATKWTLVSGTTPITTASYTDLTPGTGDSYEFAVAAVDKAGNASANTAAMKITTVDKTAPAQPAGLTVTDAADGNSLAWTPVSGAKTYKVYRSASAGGTYTSIGTATGPAYSDTTAADGTTYFYAVSALDAAGNESARSTAVSSTRGDHTAPSAPSGLAVEGTEAGNVLTWTANTDDTTVYEIWAKRGDGSFAYVVSTNGTTYTDIAAIIGQTTSYYIVALDKASNISASSVTVTATRPAPADTTDPAVPTGLTATGGKDLTVPLAWNAVSDSDFAGYNVYRDGVLLTPAMITDGSSYTDDAAEEGRTYTYTVTAVDTSGNESEASAEATATTIAWPLRDLTVGKGGYATVQAAVDAASAGQTILVKPGTHAGTVDIPAALTGLTVIGGTTTATDTVITSAIGRDDDGTNTLTNEETATLRAYAAGLTVSGLTVENAYEEGTAANQQAVALWADADKQTYSNVRLLGNQDTFYSGPGRQFVTGSYIEGDTDFVFGEGTLVIDASTLHFVGGRKNGGSMTAAKTAAGTTFGFLVSNSQITADASVTKFYLGRPWGADAQVTVRDTAIAGVIDTAWKDMSGNLWTAARFGEYLNTGDGAAASGDTTRPQLSDTAAKQDTKARYLKGADNWDPTGTLATEDFTAPDAVTDVTATAGASSIVVGWSASPAADLAGYRVYRDGTLVSGASLLAGASESYEDATVTADTQYGYTVTAVDTSGNESAVSSTATSTVVTPSASPSPSVSESASESPSASPSPSETVKTIPGADAVVAADGSGNFTTVQAAINASTTGTAADPYIIAVNPGTYREVVSLKNKPYTQIIGAGGSASDTVIVYDNASGTTKSGGGTYGTGGSATFTNGSKNTLIENLTISNDFDETAHADLVSGYVGQAVALLAQGDRQVYENVRLLGNQDTLYAKYSSTAGDSREYFHNSYIEGDVDFLCGNGIAVFDDTTLKVLTSRTAVPILAAPQTPSGGLGFLIANSTIETDGSNSSAKLTLGRPWAATAQMTIRDTVVNATVTSAGYQDWGTSWTYAAARFSEYNNSGTGASATRQALTDTDAASYQLANYLAGTDSWAPQN
;
A
#
# COMPACT_ATOMS: atom_id res chain seq x y z
N MET A 1 0.25 -86.66 -10.56
CA MET A 1 0.24 -87.79 -11.52
C MET A 1 1.68 -88.24 -11.72
N ALA A 2 1.93 -89.57 -11.78
CA ALA A 2 3.08 -90.25 -12.42
C ALA A 2 4.55 -89.83 -12.05
N ALA A 3 5.55 -90.72 -11.99
CA ALA A 3 5.59 -92.19 -12.02
C ALA A 3 7.02 -92.72 -11.75
N PHE A 4 7.16 -93.91 -11.11
CA PHE A 4 8.31 -94.88 -11.17
C PHE A 4 9.75 -94.40 -10.78
N ALA A 5 10.72 -95.22 -10.35
CA ALA A 5 10.78 -96.62 -9.93
C ALA A 5 12.00 -96.92 -8.99
N THR A 6 11.81 -97.93 -8.14
CA THR A 6 12.71 -98.97 -7.55
C THR A 6 14.15 -99.17 -8.11
N LEU A 7 15.16 -99.76 -7.43
CA LEU A 7 15.28 -101.00 -6.59
C LEU A 7 16.61 -100.89 -5.75
N SER A 8 16.72 -101.22 -4.44
CA SER A 8 17.19 -102.51 -3.81
C SER A 8 18.65 -102.95 -4.14
N ILE A 9 19.49 -103.64 -3.32
CA ILE A 9 19.44 -104.41 -2.05
C ILE A 9 20.80 -104.24 -1.31
N GLY A 10 20.85 -104.41 0.02
CA GLY A 10 22.13 -104.55 0.74
C GLY A 10 22.02 -104.55 2.28
N GLY A 11 21.28 -105.50 2.86
CA GLY A 11 21.08 -105.56 4.32
C GLY A 11 22.14 -106.36 5.07
N THR A 12 22.50 -105.93 6.29
CA THR A 12 23.05 -106.81 7.35
C THR A 12 22.64 -106.29 8.73
N LEU A 13 22.54 -107.18 9.71
CA LEU A 13 21.84 -106.99 10.98
C LEU A 13 22.44 -105.91 11.92
N ILE A 14 21.56 -104.99 12.31
CA ILE A 14 21.15 -104.67 13.69
C ILE A 14 22.11 -105.12 14.82
N TYR A 15 22.65 -104.12 15.54
CA TYR A 15 22.58 -104.09 17.00
C TYR A 15 21.67 -102.92 17.41
N THR A 16 20.53 -103.20 18.05
CA THR A 16 19.64 -102.16 18.57
C THR A 16 20.20 -101.56 19.85
N VAL A 17 20.76 -100.35 19.75
CA VAL A 17 20.84 -99.42 20.88
C VAL A 17 19.65 -98.48 20.76
N THR A 18 18.76 -98.46 21.76
CA THR A 18 17.57 -97.58 21.74
C THR A 18 18.00 -96.12 21.86
N ALA A 19 18.05 -95.40 20.73
CA ALA A 19 18.39 -93.99 20.69
C ALA A 19 17.27 -93.15 21.35
N GLN A 20 17.65 -92.35 22.35
CA GLN A 20 16.74 -91.41 23.01
C GLN A 20 16.30 -90.31 22.02
N ALA A 21 15.00 -90.01 21.97
CA ALA A 21 14.45 -89.03 21.03
C ALA A 21 15.11 -87.65 21.18
N ALA A 22 15.51 -87.04 20.06
CA ALA A 22 16.25 -85.79 20.06
C ALA A 22 15.37 -84.60 20.49
N VAL A 23 15.65 -84.05 21.69
CA VAL A 23 14.98 -82.86 22.23
C VAL A 23 15.07 -81.71 21.24
N THR A 24 13.92 -81.14 20.84
CA THR A 24 13.82 -80.06 19.85
C THR A 24 13.29 -78.80 20.52
N CYS A 25 14.04 -77.71 20.42
CA CYS A 25 13.70 -76.41 21.00
C CYS A 25 13.28 -75.45 19.88
N LYS A 26 12.41 -74.48 20.18
CA LYS A 26 12.10 -73.36 19.26
C LYS A 26 13.38 -72.54 19.03
N ASP A 27 13.53 -71.94 17.85
CA ASP A 27 14.78 -71.24 17.47
C ASP A 27 15.26 -70.23 18.53
N THR A 28 14.35 -69.46 19.14
CA THR A 28 14.64 -68.46 20.18
C THR A 28 14.75 -69.01 21.62
N VAL A 29 14.90 -70.32 21.78
CA VAL A 29 15.02 -71.02 23.08
C VAL A 29 16.32 -71.81 23.08
N TRP A 30 17.06 -71.80 24.19
CA TRP A 30 18.35 -72.46 24.28
C TRP A 30 18.21 -73.97 24.39
N LYS A 31 18.87 -74.72 23.51
CA LYS A 31 19.05 -76.16 23.65
C LYS A 31 20.26 -76.43 24.55
N ALA A 32 20.02 -76.75 25.81
CA ALA A 32 21.04 -77.06 26.80
C ALA A 32 21.43 -78.54 26.74
N LYS A 33 22.73 -78.84 26.82
CA LYS A 33 23.32 -80.18 26.84
C LYS A 33 24.32 -80.28 27.99
N TYR A 34 24.12 -81.23 28.90
CA TYR A 34 24.92 -81.42 30.12
C TYR A 34 25.90 -82.58 29.94
N TYR A 35 27.17 -82.40 30.30
CA TYR A 35 28.25 -83.37 30.12
C TYR A 35 28.99 -83.60 31.44
N ALA A 36 29.31 -84.86 31.72
CA ALA A 36 30.13 -85.26 32.87
C ALA A 36 31.64 -84.99 32.69
N ASN A 37 32.00 -84.03 31.83
CA ASN A 37 33.37 -83.58 31.59
C ASN A 37 33.38 -82.15 31.03
N THR A 38 34.46 -81.40 31.29
CA THR A 38 34.65 -80.02 30.80
C THR A 38 35.08 -79.93 29.33
N THR A 39 35.26 -81.06 28.64
CA THR A 39 35.68 -81.10 27.22
C THR A 39 34.52 -81.22 26.23
N PHE A 40 33.29 -81.40 26.71
CA PHE A 40 32.08 -81.62 25.90
C PHE A 40 32.20 -82.81 24.91
N LYS A 41 32.92 -83.86 25.33
CA LYS A 41 33.10 -85.10 24.57
C LYS A 41 32.16 -86.21 25.06
N GLY A 42 31.76 -87.09 24.15
CA GLY A 42 30.77 -88.15 24.41
C GLY A 42 29.33 -87.62 24.47
N ASP A 43 28.37 -88.51 24.72
CA ASP A 43 26.96 -88.15 24.75
C ASP A 43 26.59 -87.30 26.00
N PRO A 44 25.73 -86.29 25.85
CA PRO A 44 25.25 -85.50 26.98
C PRO A 44 24.33 -86.33 27.89
N LYS A 45 24.51 -86.19 29.21
CA LYS A 45 23.71 -86.87 30.25
C LYS A 45 22.30 -86.33 30.40
N LYS A 46 22.05 -85.10 29.93
CA LYS A 46 20.73 -84.45 29.85
C LYS A 46 20.72 -83.47 28.70
N THR A 47 19.61 -83.41 27.98
CA THR A 47 19.32 -82.33 27.02
C THR A 47 17.96 -81.73 27.37
N VAL A 48 17.84 -80.41 27.45
CA VAL A 48 16.60 -79.68 27.76
C VAL A 48 16.52 -78.37 26.97
N CYS A 49 15.38 -77.68 27.06
CA CYS A 49 15.15 -76.37 26.44
C CYS A 49 15.00 -75.29 27.51
N ASP A 50 15.96 -74.37 27.59
CA ASP A 50 16.00 -73.31 28.59
C ASP A 50 15.62 -71.96 27.96
N THR A 51 14.81 -71.16 28.66
CA THR A 51 14.40 -69.83 28.18
C THR A 51 15.45 -68.74 28.49
N THR A 52 16.32 -68.97 29.46
CA THR A 52 17.42 -68.07 29.85
C THR A 52 18.64 -68.88 30.31
N ILE A 53 19.81 -68.26 30.41
CA ILE A 53 21.00 -68.84 31.05
C ILE A 53 21.28 -67.96 32.28
N SER A 54 20.93 -68.43 33.48
CA SER A 54 21.11 -67.68 34.73
C SER A 54 21.23 -68.62 35.95
N GLU A 55 22.08 -69.63 35.81
CA GLU A 55 22.20 -70.77 36.71
C GLU A 55 23.16 -70.52 37.88
N ASN A 56 22.84 -71.09 39.04
CA ASN A 56 23.70 -71.13 40.22
C ASN A 56 23.62 -72.51 40.86
N TYR A 57 24.64 -73.34 40.65
CA TYR A 57 24.69 -74.73 41.10
C TYR A 57 25.30 -74.87 42.50
N GLY A 58 25.80 -73.78 43.10
CA GLY A 58 26.49 -73.84 44.39
C GLY A 58 27.68 -74.79 44.31
N THR A 59 27.83 -75.69 45.28
CA THR A 59 28.87 -76.73 45.31
C THR A 59 28.35 -78.13 44.90
N GLY A 60 27.29 -78.19 44.10
CA GLY A 60 26.65 -79.42 43.65
C GLY A 60 26.50 -79.49 42.13
N ASP A 61 25.87 -80.57 41.65
CA ASP A 61 25.53 -80.76 40.24
C ASP A 61 24.16 -80.14 39.87
N PRO A 62 23.87 -79.93 38.58
CA PRO A 62 22.61 -79.32 38.14
C PRO A 62 21.39 -80.20 38.44
N ALA A 63 20.31 -79.59 38.95
CA ALA A 63 19.13 -80.30 39.40
C ALA A 63 18.54 -81.25 38.35
N GLY A 64 18.31 -82.51 38.76
CA GLY A 64 17.73 -83.55 37.91
C GLY A 64 18.64 -84.01 36.78
N VAL A 65 19.96 -84.01 36.96
CA VAL A 65 20.95 -84.82 36.22
C VAL A 65 22.12 -85.13 37.13
N THR A 66 22.50 -86.40 37.25
CA THR A 66 23.67 -86.78 38.05
C THR A 66 24.96 -86.51 37.26
N LEU A 67 25.75 -85.56 37.71
CA LEU A 67 27.09 -85.24 37.17
C LEU A 67 28.14 -85.34 38.29
N PRO A 68 29.44 -85.42 37.95
CA PRO A 68 30.50 -85.16 38.92
C PRO A 68 30.30 -83.78 39.57
N LYS A 69 30.48 -83.69 40.90
CA LYS A 69 30.38 -82.45 41.68
C LYS A 69 31.25 -81.33 41.10
N ASP A 70 32.44 -81.70 40.65
CA ASP A 70 33.48 -80.85 40.09
C ASP A 70 33.88 -81.42 38.71
N ASN A 71 34.30 -80.58 37.75
CA ASN A 71 34.70 -80.94 36.38
C ASN A 71 33.57 -81.36 35.40
N PHE A 72 32.35 -80.83 35.55
CA PHE A 72 31.26 -80.99 34.58
C PHE A 72 31.13 -79.78 33.62
N GLY A 73 30.37 -79.93 32.53
CA GLY A 73 30.13 -78.85 31.57
C GLY A 73 28.69 -78.80 31.02
N VAL A 74 28.25 -77.61 30.62
CA VAL A 74 26.94 -77.36 30.01
C VAL A 74 27.11 -76.55 28.73
N ARG A 75 26.49 -76.97 27.63
CA ARG A 75 26.50 -76.27 26.33
C ARG A 75 25.08 -75.88 25.95
N TRP A 76 24.85 -74.58 25.77
CA TRP A 76 23.60 -74.03 25.23
C TRP A 76 23.79 -73.59 23.78
N GLU A 77 22.84 -73.93 22.90
CA GLU A 77 22.82 -73.53 21.49
C GLU A 77 21.43 -72.96 21.13
N MET A 78 21.38 -71.82 20.43
CA MET A 78 20.13 -71.12 20.04
C MET A 78 20.30 -70.44 18.68
N LYS A 79 19.23 -70.38 17.86
CA LYS A 79 19.19 -69.64 16.59
C LYS A 79 18.36 -68.36 16.72
N ARG A 80 19.00 -67.20 16.63
CA ARG A 80 18.30 -65.91 16.76
C ARG A 80 18.29 -65.17 15.43
N ASN A 81 17.10 -64.78 14.98
CA ASN A 81 16.95 -63.76 13.95
C ASN A 81 17.16 -62.38 14.57
N TYR A 82 18.11 -61.63 14.03
CA TYR A 82 18.53 -60.29 14.44
C TYR A 82 17.97 -59.19 13.53
N GLY A 83 17.08 -59.53 12.59
CA GLY A 83 16.49 -58.56 11.66
C GLY A 83 17.56 -57.94 10.78
N SER A 84 17.65 -56.62 10.80
CA SER A 84 18.66 -55.80 10.13
C SER A 84 20.10 -56.03 10.64
N GLY A 85 20.27 -56.63 11.81
CA GLY A 85 21.56 -56.82 12.48
C GLY A 85 21.81 -55.70 13.50
N GLY A 86 23.04 -55.19 13.58
CA GLY A 86 23.36 -54.00 14.38
C GLY A 86 24.19 -54.26 15.64
N PRO A 87 24.36 -53.25 16.50
CA PRO A 87 25.25 -53.33 17.66
C PRO A 87 24.59 -54.03 18.85
N PHE A 88 25.15 -55.16 19.29
CA PHE A 88 24.69 -55.90 20.47
C PHE A 88 25.74 -55.90 21.58
N ALA A 89 25.27 -55.93 22.82
CA ALA A 89 26.08 -56.19 24.01
C ALA A 89 25.85 -57.63 24.46
N PHE A 90 26.92 -58.44 24.47
CA PHE A 90 26.94 -59.81 25.00
C PHE A 90 27.56 -59.77 26.40
N THR A 91 26.76 -60.03 27.43
CA THR A 91 27.17 -59.91 28.84
C THR A 91 27.21 -61.28 29.49
N VAL A 92 28.34 -61.61 30.11
CA VAL A 92 28.52 -62.83 30.92
C VAL A 92 28.77 -62.50 32.38
N ALA A 93 28.31 -63.37 33.27
CA ALA A 93 28.80 -63.50 34.64
C ALA A 93 29.07 -64.98 34.93
N VAL A 94 30.26 -65.35 35.41
CA VAL A 94 30.64 -66.75 35.66
C VAL A 94 31.67 -66.87 36.78
N GLN A 95 31.59 -67.92 37.61
CA GLN A 95 32.60 -68.22 38.63
C GLN A 95 33.69 -69.20 38.14
N ASP A 96 33.38 -70.05 37.17
CA ASP A 96 34.32 -70.95 36.50
C ASP A 96 34.52 -70.58 35.00
N GLY A 97 34.53 -71.57 34.11
CA GLY A 97 34.79 -71.40 32.69
C GLY A 97 33.54 -71.03 31.89
N ILE A 98 33.58 -69.94 31.11
CA ILE A 98 32.62 -69.67 30.03
C ILE A 98 33.31 -69.33 28.70
N ARG A 99 32.74 -69.81 27.60
CA ARG A 99 33.04 -69.37 26.23
C ARG A 99 31.74 -69.10 25.49
N VAL A 100 31.63 -67.93 24.87
CA VAL A 100 30.48 -67.58 24.02
C VAL A 100 30.95 -67.48 22.58
N TYR A 101 30.20 -68.08 21.67
CA TYR A 101 30.45 -68.11 20.24
C TYR A 101 29.24 -67.54 19.49
N LEU A 102 29.51 -66.79 18.42
CA LEU A 102 28.53 -66.38 17.42
C LEU A 102 28.98 -67.03 16.11
N ASP A 103 28.12 -67.86 15.51
CA ASP A 103 28.39 -68.66 14.29
C ASP A 103 29.72 -69.41 14.35
N GLY A 104 29.94 -70.14 15.46
CA GLY A 104 31.18 -70.89 15.72
C GLY A 104 32.40 -70.02 16.07
N THR A 105 32.36 -68.70 15.85
CA THR A 105 33.45 -67.77 16.17
C THR A 105 33.38 -67.33 17.63
N ARG A 106 34.44 -67.59 18.41
CA ARG A 106 34.50 -67.27 19.85
C ARG A 106 34.57 -65.76 20.08
N LYS A 107 33.58 -65.19 20.77
CA LYS A 107 33.49 -63.77 21.15
C LYS A 107 33.83 -63.51 22.62
N VAL A 108 33.59 -64.50 23.50
CA VAL A 108 33.97 -64.44 24.93
C VAL A 108 34.78 -65.69 25.29
N ASN A 109 35.82 -65.53 26.11
CA ASN A 109 36.64 -66.63 26.64
C ASN A 109 37.15 -66.25 28.03
N ILE A 110 36.46 -66.71 29.07
CA ILE A 110 36.92 -66.69 30.46
C ILE A 110 37.00 -68.16 30.87
N TRP A 111 38.08 -68.86 30.49
CA TRP A 111 38.20 -70.31 30.70
C TRP A 111 39.20 -70.61 31.81
N LYS A 112 38.85 -70.19 33.03
CA LYS A 112 39.71 -70.25 34.21
C LYS A 112 38.87 -70.64 35.44
N ASN A 113 39.45 -71.44 36.31
CA ASN A 113 38.94 -71.74 37.64
C ASN A 113 39.25 -70.55 38.58
N VAL A 114 38.24 -69.92 39.18
CA VAL A 114 38.41 -68.78 40.10
C VAL A 114 37.40 -68.81 41.25
N SER A 115 37.74 -68.17 42.37
CA SER A 115 36.93 -68.21 43.59
C SER A 115 35.82 -67.16 43.66
N SER A 116 35.68 -66.27 42.66
CA SER A 116 34.66 -65.21 42.64
C SER A 116 34.09 -64.96 41.23
N THR A 117 32.80 -64.60 41.14
CA THR A 117 32.11 -64.38 39.86
C THR A 117 32.73 -63.23 39.06
N GLN A 118 33.35 -63.58 37.94
CA GLN A 118 33.85 -62.67 36.92
C GLN A 118 32.71 -62.17 36.05
N LYS A 119 32.78 -60.90 35.62
CA LYS A 119 31.82 -60.30 34.69
C LYS A 119 32.54 -59.75 33.47
N LYS A 120 31.96 -59.89 32.29
CA LYS A 120 32.47 -59.25 31.07
C LYS A 120 31.33 -58.94 30.10
N THR A 121 31.35 -57.73 29.55
CA THR A 121 30.51 -57.32 28.43
C THR A 121 31.38 -57.19 27.18
N VAL A 122 30.91 -57.73 26.06
CA VAL A 122 31.52 -57.56 24.74
C VAL A 122 30.50 -56.89 23.83
N ASN A 123 30.81 -55.69 23.38
CA ASN A 123 30.05 -55.00 22.34
C ASN A 123 30.51 -55.52 20.97
N LEU A 124 29.57 -55.92 20.11
CA LEU A 124 29.86 -56.47 18.79
C LEU A 124 28.73 -56.16 17.81
N THR A 125 29.07 -55.97 16.54
CA THR A 125 28.06 -55.86 15.47
C THR A 125 27.66 -57.26 15.01
N VAL A 126 26.37 -57.58 15.13
CA VAL A 126 25.79 -58.79 14.57
C VAL A 126 25.35 -58.49 13.12
N PRO A 127 25.64 -59.35 12.14
CA PRO A 127 25.15 -59.15 10.78
C PRO A 127 23.62 -59.26 10.68
N LYS A 128 23.10 -58.91 9.50
CA LYS A 128 21.68 -59.06 9.14
C LYS A 128 21.30 -60.54 9.06
N GLY A 129 20.18 -60.91 9.68
CA GLY A 129 19.54 -62.22 9.53
C GLY A 129 19.65 -63.16 10.75
N THR A 130 19.66 -64.47 10.49
CA THR A 130 19.59 -65.50 11.54
C THR A 130 20.96 -66.08 11.86
N HIS A 131 21.38 -65.94 13.12
CA HIS A 131 22.70 -66.33 13.62
C HIS A 131 22.58 -67.34 14.76
N THR A 132 23.58 -68.20 14.91
CA THR A 132 23.63 -69.21 15.98
C THR A 132 24.52 -68.73 17.12
N ILE A 133 23.97 -68.61 18.33
CA ILE A 133 24.75 -68.39 19.54
C ILE A 133 25.01 -69.73 20.21
N ARG A 134 26.26 -69.97 20.63
CA ARG A 134 26.63 -71.08 21.52
C ARG A 134 27.30 -70.57 22.77
N VAL A 135 26.88 -71.08 23.94
CA VAL A 135 27.51 -70.80 25.23
C VAL A 135 28.00 -72.12 25.81
N ASP A 136 29.31 -72.26 25.98
CA ASP A 136 29.96 -73.40 26.63
C ASP A 136 30.35 -72.97 28.06
N PHE A 137 29.87 -73.68 29.07
CA PHE A 137 30.22 -73.52 30.49
C PHE A 137 30.91 -74.77 31.02
N ALA A 138 31.90 -74.60 31.89
CA ALA A 138 32.53 -75.67 32.65
C ALA A 138 32.65 -75.24 34.11
N ALA A 139 32.17 -76.08 35.03
CA ALA A 139 32.47 -76.00 36.45
C ALA A 139 33.76 -76.77 36.72
N PHE A 140 34.82 -76.13 37.24
CA PHE A 140 36.10 -76.78 37.47
C PHE A 140 36.19 -77.33 38.88
N THR A 141 36.15 -76.46 39.89
CA THR A 141 36.12 -76.86 41.31
C THR A 141 35.40 -75.83 42.18
N GLY A 142 34.58 -76.28 43.12
CA GLY A 142 34.06 -75.42 44.18
C GLY A 142 32.66 -74.86 43.88
N LYS A 143 32.49 -73.53 43.84
CA LYS A 143 31.18 -72.90 43.61
C LYS A 143 30.99 -72.52 42.15
N ALA A 144 29.94 -73.05 41.53
CA ALA A 144 29.62 -72.88 40.12
C ALA A 144 28.39 -71.98 39.90
N ASN A 145 28.54 -70.89 39.16
CA ASN A 145 27.43 -70.09 38.61
C ASN A 145 27.74 -69.58 37.21
N VAL A 146 26.70 -69.37 36.40
CA VAL A 146 26.79 -68.87 35.02
C VAL A 146 25.53 -68.10 34.59
N LYS A 147 25.72 -66.90 34.06
CA LYS A 147 24.68 -66.08 33.45
C LYS A 147 25.15 -65.52 32.12
N PHE A 148 24.28 -65.56 31.11
CA PHE A 148 24.50 -64.93 29.81
C PHE A 148 23.27 -64.14 29.35
N THR A 149 23.48 -62.91 28.89
CA THR A 149 22.45 -62.10 28.23
C THR A 149 22.99 -61.45 26.95
N TYR A 150 22.09 -61.18 26.01
CA TYR A 150 22.37 -60.43 24.79
C TYR A 150 21.27 -59.38 24.60
N ALA A 151 21.64 -58.14 24.28
CA ALA A 151 20.70 -57.04 24.09
C ALA A 151 21.20 -56.04 23.02
N PRO A 152 20.32 -55.41 22.23
CA PRO A 152 20.69 -54.36 21.28
C PRO A 152 21.14 -53.08 22.01
N ARG A 153 22.02 -52.30 21.39
CA ARG A 153 22.60 -51.06 21.95
C ARG A 153 21.94 -49.83 21.32
N THR A 154 20.72 -49.54 21.74
CA THR A 154 19.77 -48.66 21.05
C THR A 154 20.00 -47.14 21.21
N SER A 155 21.22 -46.67 21.50
CA SER A 155 21.47 -45.22 21.58
C SER A 155 21.75 -44.64 20.19
N LYS A 156 21.18 -43.48 19.87
CA LYS A 156 21.33 -42.78 18.58
C LYS A 156 22.78 -42.52 18.15
N THR A 157 23.72 -42.52 19.08
CA THR A 157 25.17 -42.39 18.85
C THR A 157 25.85 -43.70 18.45
N VAL A 158 25.30 -44.85 18.84
CA VAL A 158 25.89 -46.19 18.69
C VAL A 158 25.23 -46.97 17.56
N ASP A 159 23.91 -46.92 17.48
CA ASP A 159 23.15 -47.64 16.48
C ASP A 159 22.77 -46.73 15.30
N LYS A 160 23.22 -47.16 14.12
CA LYS A 160 23.07 -46.50 12.82
C LYS A 160 22.46 -47.44 11.78
N VAL A 161 22.09 -48.66 12.17
CA VAL A 161 21.57 -49.67 11.25
C VAL A 161 20.08 -49.43 11.08
N LYS A 162 19.65 -49.10 9.85
CA LYS A 162 18.24 -48.90 9.56
C LYS A 162 17.48 -50.23 9.68
N PRO A 163 16.30 -50.24 10.32
CA PRO A 163 15.48 -51.45 10.42
C PRO A 163 15.01 -51.89 9.03
N LEU A 164 14.66 -53.18 8.90
CA LEU A 164 14.09 -53.73 7.67
C LEU A 164 12.79 -53.01 7.29
N THR A 165 12.60 -52.75 5.99
CA THR A 165 11.33 -52.23 5.45
C THR A 165 10.18 -53.20 5.74
N PRO A 166 9.02 -52.73 6.24
CA PRO A 166 7.86 -53.58 6.50
C PRO A 166 7.44 -54.42 5.29
N SER A 167 7.11 -55.70 5.53
CA SER A 167 6.72 -56.64 4.48
C SER A 167 5.21 -56.92 4.47
N GLY A 168 4.67 -57.26 3.31
CA GLY A 168 3.26 -57.63 3.15
C GLY A 168 2.28 -56.48 3.43
N ALA A 169 2.70 -55.23 3.18
CA ALA A 169 1.84 -54.06 3.38
C ALA A 169 0.66 -54.05 2.38
N LYS A 170 -0.54 -53.75 2.87
CA LYS A 170 -1.79 -53.64 2.11
C LYS A 170 -2.64 -52.49 2.63
N ALA A 171 -3.37 -51.82 1.74
CA ALA A 171 -4.36 -50.80 2.07
C ALA A 171 -5.74 -51.21 1.54
N ALA A 172 -6.81 -50.94 2.29
CA ALA A 172 -8.19 -51.21 1.91
C ALA A 172 -9.11 -50.06 2.34
N TYR A 173 -9.83 -49.47 1.38
CA TYR A 173 -10.77 -48.37 1.64
C TYR A 173 -12.20 -48.86 1.84
N SER A 174 -12.85 -48.39 2.91
CA SER A 174 -14.25 -48.65 3.22
C SER A 174 -15.11 -47.48 2.75
N LYS A 175 -15.91 -47.69 1.69
CA LYS A 175 -16.86 -46.69 1.16
C LYS A 175 -17.89 -46.23 2.21
N THR A 176 -18.34 -47.17 3.04
CA THR A 176 -19.31 -46.92 4.12
C THR A 176 -18.75 -45.98 5.19
N THR A 177 -17.54 -46.24 5.69
CA THR A 177 -16.96 -45.50 6.83
C THR A 177 -16.02 -44.37 6.43
N GLY A 178 -15.65 -44.25 5.15
CA GLY A 178 -14.70 -43.24 4.66
C GLY A 178 -13.25 -43.45 5.12
N LYS A 179 -12.90 -44.65 5.58
CA LYS A 179 -11.60 -44.95 6.22
C LYS A 179 -10.78 -45.92 5.40
N THR A 180 -9.47 -45.70 5.33
CA THR A 180 -8.51 -46.66 4.75
C THR A 180 -7.79 -47.41 5.87
N ALA A 181 -7.98 -48.72 5.93
CA ALA A 181 -7.19 -49.60 6.79
C ALA A 181 -5.89 -49.99 6.08
N VAL A 182 -4.75 -49.65 6.68
CA VAL A 182 -3.41 -50.04 6.23
C VAL A 182 -2.87 -51.10 7.20
N THR A 183 -2.37 -52.21 6.68
CA THR A 183 -1.90 -53.38 7.46
C THR A 183 -0.59 -53.92 6.91
N TRP A 184 0.28 -54.48 7.75
CA TRP A 184 1.56 -55.08 7.34
C TRP A 184 1.99 -56.21 8.28
N SER A 185 3.04 -56.95 7.93
CA SER A 185 3.63 -57.97 8.79
C SER A 185 4.50 -57.34 9.88
N ARG A 186 4.43 -57.85 11.12
CA ARG A 186 5.27 -57.39 12.22
C ARG A 186 6.76 -57.62 11.90
N ASN A 187 7.57 -56.58 12.04
CA ASN A 187 9.00 -56.63 11.86
C ASN A 187 9.70 -57.44 12.97
N VAL A 188 10.83 -58.06 12.63
CA VAL A 188 11.60 -59.00 13.47
C VAL A 188 12.73 -58.36 14.27
N GLU A 189 12.98 -57.05 14.09
CA GLU A 189 14.00 -56.30 14.83
C GLU A 189 13.85 -56.45 16.35
N MET A 190 14.98 -56.50 17.07
CA MET A 190 14.99 -56.60 18.54
C MET A 190 14.78 -55.26 19.25
N ASP A 191 15.02 -54.18 18.54
CA ASP A 191 15.07 -52.78 18.96
C ASP A 191 14.05 -51.91 18.22
N LEU A 192 13.06 -52.52 17.55
CA LEU A 192 11.92 -51.80 16.97
C LEU A 192 11.29 -50.85 18.01
N ALA A 193 11.13 -49.58 17.66
CA ALA A 193 10.30 -48.62 18.38
C ALA A 193 8.86 -48.65 17.86
N GLY A 194 8.68 -48.71 16.54
CA GLY A 194 7.36 -48.78 15.91
C GLY A 194 7.41 -48.58 14.40
N TYR A 195 6.34 -48.02 13.85
CA TYR A 195 6.18 -47.72 12.43
C TYR A 195 5.69 -46.29 12.21
N LYS A 196 5.90 -45.77 11.00
CA LYS A 196 5.33 -44.53 10.51
C LYS A 196 4.56 -44.80 9.21
N VAL A 197 3.34 -44.29 9.11
CA VAL A 197 2.46 -44.49 7.95
C VAL A 197 2.30 -43.16 7.23
N TYR A 198 2.49 -43.19 5.92
CA TYR A 198 2.47 -42.04 5.04
C TYR A 198 1.34 -42.17 4.03
N ARG A 199 0.79 -41.03 3.60
CA ARG A 199 -0.24 -40.87 2.58
C ARG A 199 0.17 -39.77 1.60
N ARG A 200 -0.21 -39.89 0.33
CA ARG A 200 -0.15 -38.82 -0.67
C ARG A 200 -1.30 -38.96 -1.69
N LEU A 201 -1.60 -37.91 -2.44
CA LEU A 201 -2.39 -38.04 -3.67
C LEU A 201 -1.59 -38.90 -4.68
N ALA A 202 -2.27 -39.76 -5.43
CA ALA A 202 -1.61 -40.64 -6.39
C ALA A 202 -0.88 -39.80 -7.48
N GLY A 203 0.40 -40.08 -7.69
CA GLY A 203 1.26 -39.28 -8.58
C GLY A 203 1.98 -38.10 -7.92
N ALA A 204 1.58 -37.65 -6.72
CA ALA A 204 2.30 -36.57 -6.02
C ALA A 204 3.71 -37.01 -5.58
N THR A 205 4.67 -36.10 -5.56
CA THR A 205 6.06 -36.40 -5.18
C THR A 205 6.26 -36.50 -3.67
N LYS A 206 5.58 -35.65 -2.88
CA LYS A 206 5.72 -35.52 -1.43
C LYS A 206 4.82 -36.50 -0.66
N TRP A 207 5.36 -37.09 0.41
CA TRP A 207 4.63 -37.96 1.35
C TRP A 207 4.23 -37.20 2.62
N THR A 208 2.97 -37.32 3.05
CA THR A 208 2.46 -36.76 4.31
C THR A 208 2.40 -37.86 5.38
N LEU A 209 2.96 -37.60 6.57
CA LEU A 209 2.90 -38.53 7.70
C LEU A 209 1.52 -38.48 8.36
N VAL A 210 0.76 -39.59 8.31
CA VAL A 210 -0.60 -39.67 8.88
C VAL A 210 -0.65 -40.33 10.25
N SER A 211 0.27 -41.25 10.57
CA SER A 211 0.29 -41.94 11.87
C SER A 211 0.73 -41.09 13.07
N GLY A 212 0.94 -39.78 12.89
CA GLY A 212 1.56 -38.90 13.89
C GLY A 212 3.09 -39.05 13.97
N THR A 213 3.71 -38.16 14.75
CA THR A 213 5.17 -38.05 14.91
C THR A 213 5.77 -39.21 15.71
N THR A 214 5.05 -39.69 16.72
CA THR A 214 5.38 -40.87 17.55
C THR A 214 5.16 -42.17 16.75
N PRO A 215 6.15 -43.08 16.65
CA PRO A 215 5.99 -44.35 15.97
C PRO A 215 4.90 -45.22 16.62
N ILE A 216 3.99 -45.76 15.80
CA ILE A 216 2.93 -46.67 16.27
C ILE A 216 3.47 -48.09 16.44
N THR A 217 3.04 -48.82 17.48
CA THR A 217 3.57 -50.15 17.82
C THR A 217 2.78 -51.31 17.21
N THR A 218 1.57 -51.06 16.73
CA THR A 218 0.70 -52.01 16.02
C THR A 218 1.12 -52.15 14.56
N ALA A 219 0.95 -53.34 13.98
CA ALA A 219 1.21 -53.60 12.55
C ALA A 219 0.00 -53.23 11.65
N SER A 220 -0.75 -52.21 12.08
CA SER A 220 -1.93 -51.69 11.42
C SER A 220 -2.17 -50.23 11.80
N TYR A 221 -2.80 -49.49 10.90
CA TYR A 221 -3.24 -48.10 11.07
C TYR A 221 -4.52 -47.87 10.29
N THR A 222 -5.40 -47.00 10.77
CA THR A 222 -6.63 -46.61 10.06
C THR A 222 -6.63 -45.11 9.82
N ASP A 223 -6.54 -44.73 8.55
CA ASP A 223 -6.59 -43.34 8.08
C ASP A 223 -8.04 -42.92 7.84
N LEU A 224 -8.38 -41.68 8.19
CA LEU A 224 -9.59 -41.03 7.67
C LEU A 224 -9.21 -40.36 6.34
N THR A 225 -9.52 -41.03 5.25
CA THR A 225 -9.08 -40.61 3.91
C THR A 225 -10.15 -39.74 3.26
N PRO A 226 -9.81 -38.55 2.71
CA PRO A 226 -10.81 -37.64 2.14
C PRO A 226 -11.67 -38.31 1.07
N GLY A 227 -12.98 -38.20 1.22
CA GLY A 227 -13.97 -38.71 0.25
C GLY A 227 -14.17 -37.74 -0.91
N THR A 228 -13.13 -37.49 -1.69
CA THR A 228 -13.14 -36.54 -2.83
C THR A 228 -13.22 -37.25 -4.18
N GLY A 229 -13.36 -38.58 -4.21
CA GLY A 229 -13.26 -39.39 -5.43
C GLY A 229 -11.81 -39.64 -5.90
N ASP A 230 -10.84 -38.92 -5.33
CA ASP A 230 -9.43 -39.02 -5.69
C ASP A 230 -8.80 -40.38 -5.38
N SER A 231 -7.70 -40.65 -6.07
CA SER A 231 -6.81 -41.74 -5.71
C SER A 231 -5.72 -41.29 -4.74
N TYR A 232 -5.52 -42.04 -3.67
CA TYR A 232 -4.47 -41.84 -2.68
C TYR A 232 -3.52 -43.03 -2.65
N GLU A 233 -2.26 -42.78 -2.35
CA GLU A 233 -1.23 -43.79 -2.15
C GLU A 233 -0.76 -43.79 -0.70
N PHE A 234 -0.57 -44.99 -0.13
CA PHE A 234 -0.06 -45.19 1.22
C PHE A 234 1.29 -45.92 1.22
N ALA A 235 2.14 -45.63 2.20
CA ALA A 235 3.38 -46.37 2.44
C ALA A 235 3.71 -46.44 3.94
N VAL A 236 4.52 -47.42 4.35
CA VAL A 236 4.91 -47.62 5.75
C VAL A 236 6.43 -47.73 5.88
N ALA A 237 7.00 -47.13 6.93
CA ALA A 237 8.39 -47.33 7.34
C ALA A 237 8.44 -47.90 8.77
N ALA A 238 9.42 -48.75 9.05
CA ALA A 238 9.77 -49.16 10.41
C ALA A 238 10.75 -48.15 11.03
N VAL A 239 10.68 -47.97 12.35
CA VAL A 239 11.58 -47.09 13.12
C VAL A 239 12.11 -47.85 14.33
N ASP A 240 13.43 -47.82 14.54
CA ASP A 240 14.08 -48.41 15.71
C ASP A 240 14.12 -47.45 16.91
N LYS A 241 14.62 -47.93 18.06
CA LYS A 241 14.77 -47.17 19.31
C LYS A 241 15.92 -46.14 19.29
N ALA A 242 16.83 -46.21 18.34
CA ALA A 242 17.85 -45.19 18.10
C ALA A 242 17.31 -44.03 17.21
N GLY A 243 16.16 -44.25 16.56
CA GLY A 243 15.47 -43.31 15.68
C GLY A 243 15.79 -43.47 14.21
N ASN A 244 16.49 -44.53 13.78
CA ASN A 244 16.70 -44.76 12.35
C ASN A 244 15.42 -45.32 11.72
N ALA A 245 15.11 -44.88 10.50
CA ALA A 245 13.94 -45.32 9.75
C ALA A 245 14.33 -46.17 8.54
N SER A 246 13.53 -47.19 8.24
CA SER A 246 13.63 -47.98 7.01
C SER A 246 13.29 -47.14 5.78
N ALA A 247 13.54 -47.67 4.58
CA ALA A 247 12.85 -47.17 3.40
C ALA A 247 11.33 -47.44 3.52
N ASN A 248 10.53 -46.60 2.86
CA ASN A 248 9.09 -46.81 2.71
C ASN A 248 8.79 -48.12 1.96
N THR A 249 7.66 -48.76 2.26
CA THR A 249 7.10 -49.80 1.40
C THR A 249 6.74 -49.26 0.01
N ALA A 250 6.53 -50.17 -0.95
CA ALA A 250 5.87 -49.81 -2.20
C ALA A 250 4.52 -49.11 -1.96
N ALA A 251 4.16 -48.19 -2.86
CA ALA A 251 2.95 -47.39 -2.77
C ALA A 251 1.69 -48.25 -2.94
N MET A 252 0.79 -48.19 -1.96
CA MET A 252 -0.49 -48.89 -1.97
C MET A 252 -1.58 -47.90 -2.40
N LYS A 253 -2.01 -47.99 -3.66
CA LYS A 253 -3.04 -47.10 -4.23
C LYS A 253 -4.45 -47.55 -3.82
N ILE A 254 -5.27 -46.60 -3.38
CA ILE A 254 -6.72 -46.73 -3.20
C ILE A 254 -7.41 -45.57 -3.93
N THR A 255 -8.73 -45.68 -4.16
CA THR A 255 -9.57 -44.59 -4.69
C THR A 255 -10.75 -44.42 -3.76
N THR A 256 -11.04 -43.18 -3.33
CA THR A 256 -12.14 -42.90 -2.41
C THR A 256 -13.46 -42.76 -3.16
N VAL A 257 -14.58 -42.70 -2.43
CA VAL A 257 -15.85 -42.24 -3.02
C VAL A 257 -15.93 -40.74 -2.91
N ASP A 258 -16.50 -40.09 -3.92
CA ASP A 258 -16.83 -38.67 -3.86
C ASP A 258 -18.04 -38.45 -2.96
N LYS A 259 -17.87 -37.56 -1.97
CA LYS A 259 -18.89 -37.09 -1.01
C LYS A 259 -18.90 -35.57 -0.91
N THR A 260 -18.20 -34.87 -1.80
CA THR A 260 -18.09 -33.41 -1.77
C THR A 260 -19.14 -32.82 -2.69
N ALA A 261 -20.21 -32.27 -2.11
CA ALA A 261 -21.22 -31.58 -2.88
C ALA A 261 -20.66 -30.37 -3.65
N PRO A 262 -21.24 -30.01 -4.82
CA PRO A 262 -20.95 -28.76 -5.50
C PRO A 262 -21.17 -27.54 -4.61
N ALA A 263 -20.63 -26.39 -5.04
CA ALA A 263 -20.92 -25.11 -4.41
C ALA A 263 -22.43 -24.80 -4.42
N GLN A 264 -22.89 -24.06 -3.42
CA GLN A 264 -24.24 -23.51 -3.37
C GLN A 264 -24.49 -22.61 -4.60
N PRO A 265 -25.58 -22.81 -5.36
CA PRO A 265 -25.93 -21.89 -6.44
C PRO A 265 -26.13 -20.45 -5.93
N ALA A 266 -25.58 -19.49 -6.67
CA ALA A 266 -25.64 -18.07 -6.38
C ALA A 266 -26.35 -17.32 -7.52
N GLY A 267 -26.77 -16.08 -7.25
CA GLY A 267 -27.42 -15.23 -8.26
C GLY A 267 -28.78 -15.76 -8.74
N LEU A 268 -29.53 -16.48 -7.89
CA LEU A 268 -30.90 -16.89 -8.22
C LEU A 268 -31.76 -15.63 -8.42
N THR A 269 -32.39 -15.51 -9.58
CA THR A 269 -33.43 -14.54 -9.90
C THR A 269 -34.72 -15.27 -10.25
N VAL A 270 -35.85 -14.64 -9.96
CA VAL A 270 -37.18 -15.14 -10.33
C VAL A 270 -37.98 -13.98 -10.91
N THR A 271 -38.56 -14.16 -12.08
CA THR A 271 -39.42 -13.17 -12.75
C THR A 271 -40.76 -13.82 -13.10
N ASP A 272 -41.84 -13.05 -13.00
CA ASP A 272 -43.10 -13.45 -13.61
C ASP A 272 -42.98 -13.56 -15.15
N ALA A 273 -43.73 -14.46 -15.75
CA ALA A 273 -43.87 -14.60 -17.20
C ALA A 273 -45.21 -15.32 -17.52
N ALA A 274 -45.72 -15.11 -18.73
CA ALA A 274 -47.06 -15.55 -19.13
C ALA A 274 -47.34 -17.04 -18.84
N ASP A 275 -46.41 -17.94 -19.18
CA ASP A 275 -46.55 -19.38 -18.97
C ASP A 275 -46.22 -19.87 -17.54
N GLY A 276 -45.77 -18.98 -16.65
CA GLY A 276 -45.37 -19.29 -15.27
C GLY A 276 -44.10 -18.56 -14.81
N ASN A 277 -43.75 -18.68 -13.53
CA ASN A 277 -42.55 -18.03 -12.99
C ASN A 277 -41.27 -18.58 -13.65
N SER A 278 -40.44 -17.70 -14.19
CA SER A 278 -39.14 -18.03 -14.77
C SER A 278 -38.02 -17.84 -13.75
N LEU A 279 -37.11 -18.80 -13.64
CA LEU A 279 -35.98 -18.81 -12.71
C LEU A 279 -34.67 -18.92 -13.48
N ALA A 280 -33.66 -18.14 -13.08
CA ALA A 280 -32.29 -18.25 -13.58
C ALA A 280 -31.26 -18.12 -12.43
N TRP A 281 -30.08 -18.71 -12.57
CA TRP A 281 -29.00 -18.62 -11.57
C TRP A 281 -27.61 -18.78 -12.21
N THR A 282 -26.54 -18.52 -11.47
CA THR A 282 -25.17 -18.71 -11.98
C THR A 282 -24.82 -20.21 -12.10
N PRO A 283 -24.26 -20.68 -13.23
CA PRO A 283 -23.78 -22.06 -13.37
C PRO A 283 -22.75 -22.45 -12.29
N VAL A 284 -23.01 -23.56 -11.60
CA VAL A 284 -22.10 -24.13 -10.59
C VAL A 284 -21.14 -25.12 -11.27
N SER A 285 -19.84 -24.89 -11.14
CA SER A 285 -18.82 -25.83 -11.62
C SER A 285 -18.93 -27.18 -10.90
N GLY A 286 -18.85 -28.28 -11.67
CA GLY A 286 -19.05 -29.65 -11.17
C GLY A 286 -20.51 -30.09 -11.01
N ALA A 287 -21.48 -29.18 -11.12
CA ALA A 287 -22.90 -29.55 -11.12
C ALA A 287 -23.30 -30.27 -12.41
N LYS A 288 -23.97 -31.42 -12.27
CA LYS A 288 -24.55 -32.21 -13.36
C LYS A 288 -26.04 -31.93 -13.56
N THR A 289 -26.75 -31.64 -12.47
CA THR A 289 -28.16 -31.23 -12.45
C THR A 289 -28.41 -30.27 -11.29
N TYR A 290 -29.55 -29.58 -11.30
CA TYR A 290 -30.03 -28.75 -10.21
C TYR A 290 -31.40 -29.23 -9.76
N LYS A 291 -31.71 -29.13 -8.46
CA LYS A 291 -33.09 -29.29 -7.95
C LYS A 291 -33.66 -27.92 -7.62
N VAL A 292 -34.83 -27.64 -8.19
CA VAL A 292 -35.59 -26.43 -7.91
C VAL A 292 -36.62 -26.73 -6.84
N TYR A 293 -36.71 -25.83 -5.88
CA TYR A 293 -37.62 -25.90 -4.74
C TYR A 293 -38.57 -24.71 -4.70
N ARG A 294 -39.79 -24.94 -4.22
CA ARG A 294 -40.83 -23.93 -4.00
C ARG A 294 -41.45 -24.06 -2.62
N SER A 295 -41.75 -22.92 -2.01
CA SER A 295 -42.54 -22.76 -0.78
C SER A 295 -43.62 -21.68 -1.01
N ALA A 296 -44.77 -21.80 -0.33
CA ALA A 296 -45.80 -20.76 -0.32
C ALA A 296 -45.55 -19.67 0.75
N SER A 297 -44.47 -19.76 1.52
CA SER A 297 -44.06 -18.75 2.49
C SER A 297 -42.54 -18.74 2.73
N ALA A 298 -42.00 -17.57 3.11
CA ALA A 298 -40.55 -17.36 3.26
C ALA A 298 -39.86 -18.38 4.18
N GLY A 299 -40.47 -18.68 5.33
CA GLY A 299 -40.02 -19.68 6.30
C GLY A 299 -40.72 -21.05 6.19
N GLY A 300 -41.44 -21.31 5.10
CA GLY A 300 -42.21 -22.53 4.89
C GLY A 300 -41.38 -23.76 4.50
N THR A 301 -42.06 -24.91 4.38
CA THR A 301 -41.42 -26.15 3.93
C THR A 301 -41.22 -26.12 2.41
N TYR A 302 -39.97 -25.97 1.98
CA TYR A 302 -39.58 -26.00 0.57
C TYR A 302 -39.68 -27.42 0.00
N THR A 303 -40.59 -27.59 -0.96
CA THR A 303 -40.82 -28.83 -1.72
C THR A 303 -40.13 -28.76 -3.08
N SER A 304 -39.56 -29.86 -3.59
CA SER A 304 -38.94 -29.84 -4.91
C SER A 304 -40.02 -29.90 -5.99
N ILE A 305 -39.99 -28.96 -6.93
CA ILE A 305 -40.96 -28.87 -8.03
C ILE A 305 -40.42 -29.44 -9.35
N GLY A 306 -39.10 -29.61 -9.46
CA GLY A 306 -38.46 -30.22 -10.63
C GLY A 306 -36.95 -30.16 -10.59
N THR A 307 -36.33 -30.63 -11.68
CA THR A 307 -34.88 -30.63 -11.88
C THR A 307 -34.49 -30.00 -13.21
N ALA A 308 -33.43 -29.20 -13.22
CA ALA A 308 -32.85 -28.62 -14.42
C ALA A 308 -31.47 -29.23 -14.74
N THR A 309 -31.11 -29.34 -16.02
CA THR A 309 -29.75 -29.71 -16.47
C THR A 309 -28.87 -28.48 -16.72
N GLY A 310 -29.45 -27.28 -16.69
CA GLY A 310 -28.78 -26.00 -16.93
C GLY A 310 -29.19 -24.95 -15.89
N PRO A 311 -28.70 -23.71 -16.03
CA PRO A 311 -28.85 -22.62 -15.05
C PRO A 311 -30.22 -21.93 -15.03
N ALA A 312 -31.28 -22.59 -15.49
CA ALA A 312 -32.61 -22.01 -15.61
C ALA A 312 -33.73 -23.06 -15.46
N TYR A 313 -34.92 -22.60 -15.05
CA TYR A 313 -36.13 -23.42 -14.88
C TYR A 313 -37.38 -22.56 -15.02
N SER A 314 -38.50 -23.14 -15.49
CA SER A 314 -39.80 -22.46 -15.52
C SER A 314 -40.80 -23.24 -14.67
N ASP A 315 -41.44 -22.57 -13.71
CA ASP A 315 -42.54 -23.10 -12.92
C ASP A 315 -43.90 -22.70 -13.51
N THR A 316 -44.34 -23.50 -14.48
CA THR A 316 -45.65 -23.39 -15.13
C THR A 316 -46.82 -23.86 -14.25
N THR A 317 -46.58 -24.12 -12.96
CA THR A 317 -47.59 -24.57 -11.99
C THR A 317 -47.86 -23.56 -10.88
N ALA A 318 -47.23 -22.39 -10.94
CA ALA A 318 -47.54 -21.27 -10.05
C ALA A 318 -48.91 -20.69 -10.41
N ALA A 319 -49.81 -20.57 -9.42
CA ALA A 319 -51.10 -19.93 -9.60
C ALA A 319 -50.98 -18.40 -9.63
N ASP A 320 -51.81 -17.76 -10.45
CA ASP A 320 -51.96 -16.31 -10.57
C ASP A 320 -52.31 -15.68 -9.22
N GLY A 321 -51.85 -14.46 -8.99
CA GLY A 321 -52.01 -13.73 -7.73
C GLY A 321 -51.30 -14.33 -6.50
N THR A 322 -50.55 -15.44 -6.66
CA THR A 322 -49.91 -16.15 -5.53
C THR A 322 -48.41 -15.89 -5.46
N THR A 323 -47.93 -15.45 -4.30
CA THR A 323 -46.50 -15.34 -4.00
C THR A 323 -45.89 -16.70 -3.69
N TYR A 324 -44.84 -17.06 -4.41
CA TYR A 324 -44.03 -18.25 -4.14
C TYR A 324 -42.58 -17.87 -3.89
N PHE A 325 -41.94 -18.63 -3.01
CA PHE A 325 -40.53 -18.51 -2.64
C PHE A 325 -39.76 -19.67 -3.24
N TYR A 326 -38.72 -19.38 -4.00
CA TYR A 326 -37.93 -20.38 -4.72
C TYR A 326 -36.51 -20.44 -4.19
N ALA A 327 -35.93 -21.64 -4.21
CA ALA A 327 -34.53 -21.88 -3.92
C ALA A 327 -34.02 -23.03 -4.79
N VAL A 328 -32.72 -23.04 -5.11
CA VAL A 328 -32.13 -24.06 -5.99
C VAL A 328 -30.86 -24.66 -5.37
N SER A 329 -30.68 -25.97 -5.51
CA SER A 329 -29.43 -26.68 -5.15
C SER A 329 -28.79 -27.30 -6.39
N ALA A 330 -27.48 -27.48 -6.36
CA ALA A 330 -26.70 -28.19 -7.37
C ALA A 330 -26.42 -29.63 -6.92
N LEU A 331 -26.39 -30.57 -7.88
CA LEU A 331 -26.02 -31.97 -7.67
C LEU A 331 -24.91 -32.36 -8.65
N ASP A 332 -23.84 -32.99 -8.16
CA ASP A 332 -22.77 -33.52 -9.00
C ASP A 332 -23.16 -34.84 -9.71
N ALA A 333 -22.20 -35.45 -10.41
CA ALA A 333 -22.37 -36.76 -11.05
C ALA A 333 -22.38 -37.95 -10.06
N ALA A 334 -21.97 -37.76 -8.81
CA ALA A 334 -22.03 -38.76 -7.74
C ALA A 334 -23.35 -38.71 -6.95
N GLY A 335 -24.15 -37.65 -7.14
CA GLY A 335 -25.42 -37.39 -6.48
C GLY A 335 -25.31 -36.58 -5.19
N ASN A 336 -24.16 -35.97 -4.89
CA ASN A 336 -24.01 -35.11 -3.71
C ASN A 336 -24.71 -33.76 -3.98
N GLU A 337 -25.62 -33.37 -3.08
CA GLU A 337 -26.43 -32.15 -3.21
C GLU A 337 -25.88 -31.01 -2.36
N SER A 338 -25.75 -29.82 -2.95
CA SER A 338 -25.29 -28.59 -2.29
C SER A 338 -26.30 -28.08 -1.25
N ALA A 339 -25.87 -27.11 -0.44
CA ALA A 339 -26.84 -26.22 0.20
C ALA A 339 -27.74 -25.56 -0.87
N ARG A 340 -29.00 -25.29 -0.53
CA ARG A 340 -29.90 -24.49 -1.38
C ARG A 340 -29.42 -23.04 -1.41
N SER A 341 -29.61 -22.34 -2.52
CA SER A 341 -29.41 -20.90 -2.65
C SER A 341 -30.15 -20.11 -1.56
N THR A 342 -29.81 -18.83 -1.40
CA THR A 342 -30.74 -17.88 -0.79
C THR A 342 -32.07 -17.93 -1.54
N ALA A 343 -33.18 -17.83 -0.80
CA ALA A 343 -34.50 -17.91 -1.38
C ALA A 343 -34.92 -16.55 -1.98
N VAL A 344 -35.55 -16.58 -3.15
CA VAL A 344 -36.07 -15.40 -3.84
C VAL A 344 -37.55 -15.63 -4.14
N SER A 345 -38.38 -14.59 -3.93
CA SER A 345 -39.82 -14.66 -4.14
C SER A 345 -40.25 -13.99 -5.44
N SER A 346 -41.28 -14.54 -6.07
CA SER A 346 -42.06 -13.88 -7.12
C SER A 346 -43.55 -14.08 -6.85
N THR A 347 -44.35 -13.06 -7.13
CA THR A 347 -45.81 -13.15 -7.19
C THR A 347 -46.18 -13.24 -8.65
N ARG A 348 -46.87 -14.32 -9.05
CA ARG A 348 -47.37 -14.42 -10.43
C ARG A 348 -48.48 -13.38 -10.61
N GLY A 349 -48.43 -12.61 -11.69
CA GLY A 349 -49.53 -11.74 -12.11
C GLY A 349 -50.78 -12.54 -12.44
N ASP A 350 -51.84 -11.82 -12.79
CA ASP A 350 -53.04 -12.37 -13.41
C ASP A 350 -52.88 -12.20 -14.93
N HIS A 351 -53.00 -13.30 -15.68
CA HIS A 351 -52.75 -13.35 -17.12
C HIS A 351 -54.02 -13.72 -17.94
N THR A 352 -55.22 -13.57 -17.37
CA THR A 352 -56.49 -14.02 -17.98
C THR A 352 -57.33 -12.88 -18.57
N ALA A 353 -57.30 -12.70 -19.89
CA ALA A 353 -58.04 -11.62 -20.56
C ALA A 353 -59.58 -11.63 -20.36
N PRO A 354 -60.24 -10.45 -20.23
CA PRO A 354 -61.70 -10.33 -20.17
C PRO A 354 -62.41 -10.73 -21.48
N SER A 355 -63.75 -10.63 -21.47
CA SER A 355 -64.59 -10.75 -22.66
C SER A 355 -64.55 -9.51 -23.57
N ALA A 356 -64.98 -9.69 -24.83
CA ALA A 356 -65.02 -8.63 -25.83
C ALA A 356 -66.16 -7.62 -25.53
N PRO A 357 -65.93 -6.29 -25.59
CA PRO A 357 -66.97 -5.31 -25.32
C PRO A 357 -68.10 -5.31 -26.36
N SER A 358 -69.31 -4.94 -25.92
CA SER A 358 -70.51 -4.99 -26.74
C SER A 358 -71.30 -3.67 -26.77
N GLY A 359 -72.13 -3.49 -27.80
CA GLY A 359 -73.05 -2.34 -27.89
C GLY A 359 -72.40 -0.98 -28.20
N LEU A 360 -71.22 -0.96 -28.83
CA LEU A 360 -70.53 0.28 -29.20
C LEU A 360 -71.35 1.13 -30.20
N ALA A 361 -71.46 2.43 -29.95
CA ALA A 361 -72.07 3.45 -30.79
C ALA A 361 -71.25 4.77 -30.72
N VAL A 362 -71.40 5.66 -31.72
CA VAL A 362 -70.68 6.96 -31.78
C VAL A 362 -71.48 8.07 -32.48
N GLU A 363 -71.36 9.31 -31.98
CA GLU A 363 -71.99 10.54 -32.51
C GLU A 363 -70.95 11.68 -32.59
N GLY A 364 -71.06 12.61 -33.56
CA GLY A 364 -70.10 13.71 -33.75
C GLY A 364 -70.58 15.06 -33.19
N THR A 365 -69.76 15.72 -32.36
CA THR A 365 -70.08 17.03 -31.72
C THR A 365 -68.90 18.00 -31.80
N GLU A 366 -69.10 19.31 -31.59
CA GLU A 366 -68.01 20.31 -31.64
C GLU A 366 -66.89 20.00 -30.61
N ALA A 367 -67.28 19.51 -29.42
CA ALA A 367 -66.33 19.07 -28.41
C ALA A 367 -65.53 17.83 -28.83
N GLY A 368 -66.09 16.93 -29.65
CA GLY A 368 -65.44 15.69 -30.10
C GLY A 368 -66.46 14.65 -30.60
N ASN A 369 -65.96 13.51 -31.07
CA ASN A 369 -66.83 12.35 -31.37
C ASN A 369 -67.14 11.60 -30.05
N VAL A 370 -68.40 11.54 -29.63
CA VAL A 370 -68.86 10.89 -28.39
C VAL A 370 -69.19 9.41 -28.67
N LEU A 371 -68.43 8.50 -28.08
CA LEU A 371 -68.62 7.05 -28.10
C LEU A 371 -69.35 6.57 -26.83
N THR A 372 -70.17 5.53 -26.95
CA THR A 372 -70.83 4.84 -25.82
C THR A 372 -70.91 3.33 -26.05
N TRP A 373 -70.88 2.51 -25.00
CA TRP A 373 -70.99 1.05 -25.09
C TRP A 373 -71.64 0.42 -23.84
N THR A 374 -71.81 -0.90 -23.84
CA THR A 374 -72.32 -1.67 -22.69
C THR A 374 -71.16 -2.21 -21.86
N ALA A 375 -71.26 -2.12 -20.53
CA ALA A 375 -70.25 -2.67 -19.63
C ALA A 375 -70.19 -4.21 -19.71
N ASN A 376 -68.98 -4.75 -19.65
CA ASN A 376 -68.72 -6.16 -19.43
C ASN A 376 -69.18 -6.59 -18.01
N THR A 377 -69.36 -7.91 -17.82
CA THR A 377 -69.83 -8.51 -16.55
C THR A 377 -68.77 -9.35 -15.84
N ASP A 378 -67.54 -9.32 -16.32
CA ASP A 378 -66.34 -9.93 -15.76
C ASP A 378 -65.49 -8.87 -15.00
N ASP A 379 -64.22 -9.15 -14.78
CA ASP A 379 -63.23 -8.33 -14.06
C ASP A 379 -62.57 -7.22 -14.89
N THR A 380 -63.16 -6.88 -16.06
CA THR A 380 -62.81 -5.67 -16.83
C THR A 380 -62.75 -4.42 -15.92
N THR A 381 -61.61 -3.72 -15.92
CA THR A 381 -61.44 -2.45 -15.20
C THR A 381 -61.38 -1.24 -16.12
N VAL A 382 -60.87 -1.38 -17.35
CA VAL A 382 -60.80 -0.31 -18.35
C VAL A 382 -61.11 -0.84 -19.76
N TYR A 383 -61.52 0.06 -20.65
CA TYR A 383 -61.70 -0.18 -22.07
C TYR A 383 -60.71 0.69 -22.83
N GLU A 384 -59.95 0.13 -23.77
CA GLU A 384 -59.19 0.93 -24.72
C GLU A 384 -60.03 1.22 -25.95
N ILE A 385 -60.01 2.48 -26.40
CA ILE A 385 -60.62 2.94 -27.63
C ILE A 385 -59.53 3.04 -28.69
N TRP A 386 -59.81 2.48 -29.86
CA TRP A 386 -58.92 2.49 -31.02
C TRP A 386 -59.62 3.17 -32.19
N ALA A 387 -58.98 4.16 -32.82
CA ALA A 387 -59.53 4.96 -33.90
C ALA A 387 -58.72 4.87 -35.20
N LYS A 388 -59.42 4.73 -36.32
CA LYS A 388 -58.90 4.92 -37.67
C LYS A 388 -59.41 6.27 -38.18
N ARG A 389 -58.51 7.25 -38.28
CA ARG A 389 -58.76 8.60 -38.82
C ARG A 389 -58.55 8.58 -40.33
N GLY A 390 -59.56 8.94 -41.12
CA GLY A 390 -59.49 8.87 -42.59
C GLY A 390 -59.26 7.46 -43.14
N ASP A 391 -58.33 7.32 -44.09
CA ASP A 391 -58.02 6.05 -44.78
C ASP A 391 -56.91 5.22 -44.12
N GLY A 392 -56.25 5.73 -43.07
CA GLY A 392 -55.12 5.10 -42.36
C GLY A 392 -55.42 3.82 -41.57
N SER A 393 -54.52 3.41 -40.69
CA SER A 393 -54.73 2.27 -39.78
C SER A 393 -55.46 2.68 -38.49
N PHE A 394 -55.99 1.71 -37.74
CA PHE A 394 -56.43 1.95 -36.36
C PHE A 394 -55.22 2.24 -35.47
N ALA A 395 -55.35 3.25 -34.62
CA ALA A 395 -54.38 3.64 -33.60
C ALA A 395 -55.09 3.78 -32.25
N TYR A 396 -54.37 3.49 -31.16
CA TYR A 396 -54.86 3.68 -29.81
C TYR A 396 -55.21 5.17 -29.55
N VAL A 397 -56.31 5.41 -28.86
CA VAL A 397 -56.79 6.76 -28.51
C VAL A 397 -56.68 7.01 -27.01
N VAL A 398 -57.29 6.15 -26.20
CA VAL A 398 -57.37 6.31 -24.75
C VAL A 398 -57.81 4.99 -24.10
N SER A 399 -57.57 4.86 -22.79
CA SER A 399 -58.19 3.86 -21.91
C SER A 399 -59.15 4.56 -20.92
N THR A 400 -60.36 4.04 -20.72
CA THR A 400 -61.32 4.58 -19.73
C THR A 400 -62.02 3.47 -18.96
N ASN A 401 -62.33 3.70 -17.68
CA ASN A 401 -63.15 2.80 -16.86
C ASN A 401 -64.66 3.06 -17.01
N GLY A 402 -65.05 4.14 -17.70
CA GLY A 402 -66.44 4.44 -18.04
C GLY A 402 -66.92 3.65 -19.27
N THR A 403 -68.24 3.67 -19.49
CA THR A 403 -68.89 3.13 -20.71
C THR A 403 -69.14 4.20 -21.78
N THR A 404 -68.41 5.31 -21.69
CA THR A 404 -68.51 6.47 -22.59
C THR A 404 -67.16 7.15 -22.70
N TYR A 405 -66.86 7.70 -23.88
CA TYR A 405 -65.65 8.48 -24.14
C TYR A 405 -65.88 9.48 -25.27
N THR A 406 -65.39 10.71 -25.14
CA THR A 406 -65.42 11.69 -26.23
C THR A 406 -64.02 11.84 -26.83
N ASP A 407 -63.83 11.40 -28.08
CA ASP A 407 -62.64 11.67 -28.88
C ASP A 407 -62.61 13.14 -29.30
N ILE A 408 -62.13 13.98 -28.38
CA ILE A 408 -61.83 15.40 -28.59
C ILE A 408 -60.65 15.63 -29.55
N ALA A 409 -59.96 14.57 -29.97
CA ALA A 409 -58.90 14.58 -30.97
C ALA A 409 -59.39 14.05 -32.35
N ALA A 410 -60.69 13.79 -32.51
CA ALA A 410 -61.29 13.57 -33.82
C ALA A 410 -61.06 14.82 -34.69
N ILE A 411 -60.49 14.64 -35.88
CA ILE A 411 -60.13 15.76 -36.74
C ILE A 411 -61.39 16.43 -37.27
N ILE A 412 -61.40 17.74 -37.14
CA ILE A 412 -62.45 18.65 -37.58
C ILE A 412 -62.70 18.46 -39.09
N GLY A 413 -63.95 18.20 -39.47
CA GLY A 413 -64.37 17.90 -40.83
C GLY A 413 -64.05 16.47 -41.32
N GLN A 414 -63.40 15.62 -40.52
CA GLN A 414 -62.93 14.30 -40.92
C GLN A 414 -63.74 13.16 -40.28
N THR A 415 -64.09 12.16 -41.10
CA THR A 415 -64.71 10.92 -40.61
C THR A 415 -63.67 9.99 -39.98
N THR A 416 -63.97 9.50 -38.77
CA THR A 416 -63.16 8.59 -37.97
C THR A 416 -63.95 7.33 -37.65
N SER A 417 -63.31 6.17 -37.78
CA SER A 417 -63.85 4.86 -37.39
C SER A 417 -63.30 4.42 -36.04
N TYR A 418 -64.05 3.67 -35.24
CA TYR A 418 -63.68 3.25 -33.88
C TYR A 418 -64.02 1.79 -33.59
N TYR A 419 -63.16 1.09 -32.86
CA TYR A 419 -63.51 -0.11 -32.09
C TYR A 419 -62.98 0.02 -30.66
N ILE A 420 -63.42 -0.86 -29.74
CA ILE A 420 -62.91 -0.91 -28.36
C ILE A 420 -62.49 -2.33 -27.96
N VAL A 421 -61.56 -2.46 -27.02
CA VAL A 421 -61.18 -3.70 -26.31
C VAL A 421 -61.33 -3.49 -24.81
N ALA A 422 -61.51 -4.55 -24.02
CA ALA A 422 -61.56 -4.48 -22.55
C ALA A 422 -60.29 -5.06 -21.93
N LEU A 423 -59.87 -4.45 -20.83
CA LEU A 423 -58.72 -4.85 -20.02
C LEU A 423 -59.17 -5.05 -18.57
N ASP A 424 -58.70 -6.13 -17.94
CA ASP A 424 -58.88 -6.39 -16.51
C ASP A 424 -57.96 -5.49 -15.65
N LYS A 425 -57.82 -5.83 -14.36
CA LYS A 425 -56.96 -5.11 -13.42
C LYS A 425 -55.46 -5.35 -13.64
N ALA A 426 -55.09 -6.43 -14.33
CA ALA A 426 -53.72 -6.81 -14.68
C ALA A 426 -53.33 -6.40 -16.11
N SER A 427 -54.22 -5.70 -16.83
CA SER A 427 -54.05 -5.19 -18.19
C SER A 427 -54.04 -6.26 -19.29
N ASN A 428 -54.66 -7.43 -19.06
CA ASN A 428 -54.84 -8.41 -20.13
C ASN A 428 -55.92 -7.95 -21.11
N ILE A 429 -55.63 -7.98 -22.42
CA ILE A 429 -56.48 -7.35 -23.45
C ILE A 429 -57.44 -8.37 -24.08
N SER A 430 -58.74 -8.05 -24.14
CA SER A 430 -59.76 -8.86 -24.77
C SER A 430 -59.85 -8.68 -26.30
N ALA A 431 -60.66 -9.50 -26.97
CA ALA A 431 -60.93 -9.33 -28.40
C ALA A 431 -61.75 -8.06 -28.69
N SER A 432 -61.54 -7.47 -29.87
CA SER A 432 -62.17 -6.19 -30.27
C SER A 432 -63.68 -6.27 -30.47
N SER A 433 -64.37 -5.19 -30.10
CA SER A 433 -65.77 -4.94 -30.46
C SER A 433 -65.99 -4.82 -31.97
N VAL A 434 -67.26 -4.72 -32.37
CA VAL A 434 -67.63 -4.22 -33.71
C VAL A 434 -67.17 -2.78 -33.92
N THR A 435 -66.97 -2.38 -35.18
CA THR A 435 -66.51 -1.04 -35.59
C THR A 435 -67.67 -0.08 -35.90
N VAL A 436 -67.54 1.19 -35.51
CA VAL A 436 -68.52 2.30 -35.77
C VAL A 436 -67.83 3.56 -36.30
N THR A 437 -68.55 4.58 -36.79
CA THR A 437 -67.94 5.78 -37.46
C THR A 437 -68.67 7.11 -37.20
N ALA A 438 -67.95 8.23 -37.00
CA ALA A 438 -68.49 9.60 -36.86
C ALA A 438 -67.56 10.71 -37.41
N THR A 439 -68.07 11.94 -37.57
CA THR A 439 -67.34 13.12 -38.10
C THR A 439 -67.54 14.34 -37.18
N ARG A 440 -66.46 15.07 -36.84
CA ARG A 440 -66.48 16.17 -35.86
C ARG A 440 -66.50 17.58 -36.50
N PRO A 441 -67.31 18.56 -36.02
CA PRO A 441 -67.22 19.99 -36.36
C PRO A 441 -66.17 20.81 -35.54
N ALA A 442 -66.01 22.12 -35.82
CA ALA A 442 -64.80 22.94 -35.55
C ALA A 442 -64.85 23.95 -34.36
N PRO A 443 -63.83 24.01 -33.48
CA PRO A 443 -63.60 25.09 -32.50
C PRO A 443 -62.23 25.83 -32.63
N ALA A 444 -61.99 26.84 -31.78
CA ALA A 444 -60.78 27.69 -31.76
C ALA A 444 -59.63 27.13 -30.90
N ASP A 445 -58.41 27.64 -31.11
CA ASP A 445 -57.17 27.16 -30.49
C ASP A 445 -56.93 27.73 -29.08
N THR A 446 -56.49 26.86 -28.17
CA THR A 446 -56.25 27.09 -26.74
C THR A 446 -55.18 26.13 -26.21
N THR A 447 -54.19 25.78 -27.04
CA THR A 447 -53.26 24.68 -26.76
C THR A 447 -51.91 25.24 -26.31
N ASP A 448 -51.52 25.01 -25.05
CA ASP A 448 -50.23 25.48 -24.53
C ASP A 448 -49.04 24.71 -25.18
N PRO A 449 -47.89 25.36 -25.41
CA PRO A 449 -46.68 24.70 -25.90
C PRO A 449 -46.10 23.69 -24.89
N ALA A 450 -45.16 22.85 -25.35
CA ALA A 450 -44.52 21.86 -24.52
C ALA A 450 -43.66 22.49 -23.40
N VAL A 451 -43.71 21.87 -22.22
CA VAL A 451 -42.95 22.30 -21.04
C VAL A 451 -41.43 22.14 -21.29
N PRO A 452 -40.61 23.19 -21.04
CA PRO A 452 -39.15 23.09 -21.09
C PRO A 452 -38.61 22.02 -20.14
N THR A 453 -37.66 21.20 -20.62
CA THR A 453 -37.08 20.09 -19.83
C THR A 453 -35.58 20.29 -19.61
N GLY A 454 -35.01 19.57 -18.64
CA GLY A 454 -33.57 19.61 -18.39
C GLY A 454 -33.08 20.96 -17.86
N LEU A 455 -33.93 21.74 -17.20
CA LEU A 455 -33.51 22.98 -16.54
C LEU A 455 -32.44 22.67 -15.49
N THR A 456 -31.26 23.23 -15.65
CA THR A 456 -30.18 23.25 -14.67
C THR A 456 -29.95 24.67 -14.22
N ALA A 457 -29.87 24.89 -12.91
CA ALA A 457 -29.44 26.14 -12.30
C ALA A 457 -28.15 25.87 -11.52
N THR A 458 -27.12 26.68 -11.75
CA THR A 458 -25.83 26.54 -11.03
C THR A 458 -25.51 27.84 -10.32
N GLY A 459 -25.23 27.78 -9.01
CA GLY A 459 -24.80 28.95 -8.24
C GLY A 459 -23.42 29.42 -8.72
N GLY A 460 -23.37 30.55 -9.41
CA GLY A 460 -22.14 31.16 -9.89
C GLY A 460 -21.33 31.82 -8.77
N LYS A 461 -20.02 31.93 -8.99
CA LYS A 461 -19.07 32.53 -8.04
C LYS A 461 -19.31 34.05 -7.84
N ASP A 462 -19.94 34.72 -8.81
CA ASP A 462 -20.09 36.18 -8.86
C ASP A 462 -21.47 36.70 -8.37
N LEU A 463 -22.23 35.88 -7.65
CA LEU A 463 -23.66 36.13 -7.37
C LEU A 463 -24.50 36.24 -8.66
N THR A 464 -24.13 35.43 -9.65
CA THR A 464 -24.90 35.16 -10.86
C THR A 464 -25.45 33.73 -10.77
N VAL A 465 -26.59 33.44 -11.40
CA VAL A 465 -27.06 32.06 -11.58
C VAL A 465 -27.26 31.77 -13.07
N PRO A 466 -26.28 31.16 -13.76
CA PRO A 466 -26.52 30.58 -15.07
C PRO A 466 -27.57 29.47 -15.02
N LEU A 467 -28.52 29.58 -15.94
CA LEU A 467 -29.61 28.66 -16.21
C LEU A 467 -29.47 28.15 -17.65
N ALA A 468 -29.69 26.85 -17.85
CA ALA A 468 -29.75 26.24 -19.18
C ALA A 468 -30.83 25.17 -19.19
N TRP A 469 -31.52 24.99 -20.32
CA TRP A 469 -32.56 23.99 -20.53
C TRP A 469 -32.52 23.44 -21.96
N ASN A 470 -33.23 22.34 -22.19
CA ASN A 470 -33.44 21.79 -23.53
C ASN A 470 -34.38 22.70 -24.32
N ALA A 471 -34.03 22.98 -25.57
CA ALA A 471 -34.94 23.67 -26.49
C ALA A 471 -36.23 22.86 -26.69
N VAL A 472 -37.37 23.56 -26.85
CA VAL A 472 -38.66 22.95 -27.20
C VAL A 472 -38.83 23.01 -28.71
N SER A 473 -39.52 22.03 -29.28
CA SER A 473 -39.56 21.79 -30.73
C SER A 473 -40.93 22.02 -31.37
N ASP A 474 -41.83 22.71 -30.68
CA ASP A 474 -43.17 23.01 -31.19
C ASP A 474 -43.11 23.96 -32.39
N SER A 475 -43.97 23.71 -33.38
CA SER A 475 -43.95 24.38 -34.68
C SER A 475 -44.36 25.86 -34.65
N ASP A 476 -44.95 26.29 -33.54
CA ASP A 476 -45.51 27.61 -33.25
C ASP A 476 -44.84 28.27 -32.03
N PHE A 477 -43.73 27.72 -31.53
CA PHE A 477 -42.93 28.30 -30.45
C PHE A 477 -42.50 29.75 -30.73
N ALA A 478 -42.63 30.63 -29.73
CA ALA A 478 -42.29 32.04 -29.80
C ALA A 478 -41.17 32.48 -28.85
N GLY A 479 -41.02 31.87 -27.67
CA GLY A 479 -39.95 32.22 -26.71
C GLY A 479 -40.12 31.59 -25.32
N TYR A 480 -39.18 31.88 -24.40
CA TYR A 480 -39.22 31.43 -23.01
C TYR A 480 -39.43 32.57 -22.01
N ASN A 481 -40.12 32.29 -20.90
CA ASN A 481 -40.10 33.09 -19.69
C ASN A 481 -39.34 32.35 -18.58
N VAL A 482 -38.56 33.09 -17.78
CA VAL A 482 -37.78 32.57 -16.64
C VAL A 482 -38.33 33.15 -15.36
N TYR A 483 -38.55 32.31 -14.35
CA TYR A 483 -39.04 32.72 -13.03
C TYR A 483 -38.00 32.42 -11.96
N ARG A 484 -37.98 33.25 -10.91
CA ARG A 484 -37.17 33.08 -9.70
C ARG A 484 -38.05 33.27 -8.48
N ASP A 485 -38.09 32.26 -7.60
CA ASP A 485 -39.00 32.19 -6.44
C ASP A 485 -40.47 32.49 -6.83
N GLY A 486 -40.89 32.01 -8.01
CA GLY A 486 -42.22 32.23 -8.59
C GLY A 486 -42.46 33.62 -9.21
N VAL A 487 -41.46 34.50 -9.23
CA VAL A 487 -41.56 35.85 -9.82
C VAL A 487 -40.90 35.87 -11.20
N LEU A 488 -41.60 36.39 -12.22
CA LEU A 488 -41.06 36.54 -13.58
C LEU A 488 -39.80 37.43 -13.56
N LEU A 489 -38.70 36.88 -14.04
CA LEU A 489 -37.37 37.50 -14.05
C LEU A 489 -37.03 38.12 -15.42
N THR A 490 -37.60 37.60 -16.50
CA THR A 490 -37.43 38.08 -17.88
C THR A 490 -38.57 39.01 -18.30
N PRO A 491 -38.37 40.35 -18.40
CA PRO A 491 -39.44 41.29 -18.79
C PRO A 491 -39.78 41.25 -20.29
N ALA A 492 -38.96 40.55 -21.08
CA ALA A 492 -39.19 40.20 -22.47
C ALA A 492 -38.74 38.74 -22.66
N MET A 493 -39.47 37.99 -23.50
CA MET A 493 -39.20 36.56 -23.72
C MET A 493 -37.82 36.32 -24.33
N ILE A 494 -37.19 35.22 -23.95
CA ILE A 494 -35.94 34.74 -24.54
C ILE A 494 -36.28 34.05 -25.86
N THR A 495 -35.76 34.59 -26.96
CA THR A 495 -36.08 34.16 -28.33
C THR A 495 -34.87 33.62 -29.11
N ASP A 496 -33.68 33.68 -28.50
CA ASP A 496 -32.43 33.15 -29.05
C ASP A 496 -31.73 32.31 -27.98
N GLY A 497 -31.49 31.03 -28.29
CA GLY A 497 -30.95 30.03 -27.35
C GLY A 497 -31.95 29.51 -26.29
N SER A 498 -31.44 28.62 -25.42
CA SER A 498 -32.18 27.96 -24.34
C SER A 498 -31.42 28.09 -23.00
N SER A 499 -31.00 29.33 -22.70
CA SER A 499 -30.20 29.69 -21.52
C SER A 499 -30.48 31.11 -21.06
N TYR A 500 -30.25 31.39 -19.78
CA TYR A 500 -30.37 32.72 -19.16
C TYR A 500 -29.38 32.84 -17.99
N THR A 501 -28.95 34.06 -17.62
CA THR A 501 -28.16 34.28 -16.42
C THR A 501 -28.89 35.26 -15.49
N ASP A 502 -29.20 34.83 -14.27
CA ASP A 502 -29.70 35.74 -13.24
C ASP A 502 -28.56 36.52 -12.60
N ASP A 503 -28.30 37.72 -13.11
CA ASP A 503 -27.31 38.64 -12.54
C ASP A 503 -27.82 39.41 -11.31
N ALA A 504 -29.06 39.17 -10.86
CA ALA A 504 -29.70 39.87 -9.75
C ALA A 504 -29.80 39.04 -8.46
N ALA A 505 -29.07 37.93 -8.34
CA ALA A 505 -29.07 37.09 -7.15
C ALA A 505 -28.35 37.76 -5.95
N GLU A 506 -28.84 37.49 -4.74
CA GLU A 506 -28.27 37.88 -3.44
C GLU A 506 -27.28 36.83 -2.93
N GLU A 507 -26.50 37.16 -1.91
CA GLU A 507 -25.47 36.30 -1.31
C GLU A 507 -26.03 35.25 -0.34
N GLY A 508 -25.48 34.03 -0.37
CA GLY A 508 -25.83 32.95 0.56
C GLY A 508 -27.28 32.49 0.51
N ARG A 509 -27.98 32.75 -0.59
CA ARG A 509 -29.42 32.53 -0.73
C ARG A 509 -29.69 31.40 -1.71
N THR A 510 -30.55 30.47 -1.30
CA THR A 510 -31.10 29.46 -2.19
C THR A 510 -32.29 30.06 -2.93
N TYR A 511 -32.22 30.01 -4.25
CA TYR A 511 -33.27 30.40 -5.17
C TYR A 511 -33.86 29.18 -5.86
N THR A 512 -35.15 29.27 -6.17
CA THR A 512 -35.88 28.30 -7.01
C THR A 512 -36.11 28.91 -8.38
N TYR A 513 -35.76 28.20 -9.45
CA TYR A 513 -35.95 28.64 -10.83
C TYR A 513 -36.85 27.69 -11.60
N THR A 514 -37.71 28.25 -12.42
CA THR A 514 -38.51 27.51 -13.42
C THR A 514 -38.51 28.29 -14.74
N VAL A 515 -38.77 27.56 -15.83
CA VAL A 515 -38.87 28.13 -17.18
C VAL A 515 -40.14 27.60 -17.84
N THR A 516 -40.88 28.48 -18.50
CA THR A 516 -42.04 28.17 -19.36
C THR A 516 -41.69 28.48 -20.81
N ALA A 517 -42.36 27.79 -21.75
CA ALA A 517 -42.38 28.15 -23.16
C ALA A 517 -43.66 28.92 -23.48
N VAL A 518 -43.61 29.79 -24.50
CA VAL A 518 -44.75 30.56 -25.00
C VAL A 518 -44.83 30.39 -26.51
N ASP A 519 -46.04 30.26 -27.06
CA ASP A 519 -46.29 30.11 -28.49
C ASP A 519 -46.66 31.45 -29.18
N THR A 520 -46.83 31.40 -30.50
CA THR A 520 -47.22 32.55 -31.32
C THR A 520 -48.69 32.96 -31.18
N SER A 521 -49.53 32.13 -30.54
CA SER A 521 -50.91 32.44 -30.16
C SER A 521 -51.00 33.14 -28.79
N GLY A 522 -49.92 33.09 -28.00
CA GLY A 522 -49.83 33.65 -26.64
C GLY A 522 -50.20 32.67 -25.53
N ASN A 523 -50.28 31.36 -25.81
CA ASN A 523 -50.45 30.34 -24.80
C ASN A 523 -49.10 30.07 -24.11
N GLU A 524 -49.11 29.78 -22.81
CA GLU A 524 -47.90 29.61 -21.99
C GLU A 524 -47.91 28.23 -21.33
N SER A 525 -46.82 27.47 -21.47
CA SER A 525 -46.71 26.12 -20.92
C SER A 525 -46.80 26.12 -19.40
N GLU A 526 -47.16 24.96 -18.83
CA GLU A 526 -46.81 24.66 -17.44
C GLU A 526 -45.31 24.86 -17.18
N ALA A 527 -44.95 25.14 -15.93
CA ALA A 527 -43.56 25.40 -15.55
C ALA A 527 -42.69 24.13 -15.62
N SER A 528 -41.43 24.29 -16.02
CA SER A 528 -40.42 23.24 -15.92
C SER A 528 -40.31 22.70 -14.49
N ALA A 529 -39.71 21.51 -14.35
CA ALA A 529 -39.22 21.08 -13.04
C ALA A 529 -38.33 22.17 -12.41
N GLU A 530 -38.49 22.38 -11.10
CA GLU A 530 -37.71 23.38 -10.36
C GLU A 530 -36.22 23.01 -10.36
N ALA A 531 -35.38 23.97 -10.72
CA ALA A 531 -33.94 23.90 -10.47
C ALA A 531 -33.60 24.83 -9.31
N THR A 532 -32.89 24.31 -8.30
CA THR A 532 -32.41 25.12 -7.19
C THR A 532 -30.95 25.51 -7.38
N ALA A 533 -30.63 26.76 -7.08
CA ALA A 533 -29.26 27.21 -6.96
C ALA A 533 -29.08 27.99 -5.67
N THR A 534 -28.08 27.60 -4.88
CA THR A 534 -27.60 28.36 -3.72
C THR A 534 -26.42 29.20 -4.18
N THR A 535 -26.54 30.52 -4.12
CA THR A 535 -25.39 31.40 -4.30
C THR A 535 -24.42 31.22 -3.13
N ILE A 536 -23.13 31.43 -3.39
CA ILE A 536 -22.11 31.34 -2.33
C ILE A 536 -22.45 32.33 -1.21
N ALA A 537 -22.46 31.84 0.03
CA ALA A 537 -22.41 32.68 1.23
C ALA A 537 -20.95 33.00 1.50
N TRP A 538 -20.52 34.25 1.34
CA TRP A 538 -19.15 34.60 1.69
C TRP A 538 -19.06 34.78 3.21
N PRO A 539 -17.99 34.28 3.86
CA PRO A 539 -17.79 34.55 5.28
C PRO A 539 -17.60 36.06 5.47
N LEU A 540 -18.36 36.66 6.40
CA LEU A 540 -18.18 38.07 6.76
C LEU A 540 -16.71 38.33 7.14
N ARG A 541 -16.01 39.08 6.30
CA ARG A 541 -14.72 39.72 6.61
C ARG A 541 -14.96 41.18 6.95
N ASP A 542 -13.93 41.85 7.45
CA ASP A 542 -14.03 43.26 7.86
C ASP A 542 -14.48 44.16 6.70
N LEU A 543 -13.96 43.88 5.49
CA LEU A 543 -14.31 44.57 4.25
C LEU A 543 -14.43 43.57 3.10
N THR A 544 -15.23 43.90 2.08
CA THR A 544 -15.44 43.03 0.92
C THR A 544 -15.56 43.86 -0.37
N VAL A 545 -14.85 43.46 -1.42
CA VAL A 545 -14.84 44.09 -2.75
C VAL A 545 -15.68 43.26 -3.72
N GLY A 546 -16.42 43.93 -4.60
CA GLY A 546 -17.34 43.33 -5.57
C GLY A 546 -18.82 43.61 -5.25
N LYS A 547 -19.72 42.93 -5.96
CA LYS A 547 -21.18 43.11 -5.83
C LYS A 547 -21.64 42.94 -4.38
N GLY A 548 -22.29 43.98 -3.83
CA GLY A 548 -22.72 44.04 -2.42
C GLY A 548 -21.71 44.64 -1.43
N GLY A 549 -20.51 45.01 -1.89
CA GLY A 549 -19.47 45.64 -1.08
C GLY A 549 -18.84 46.87 -1.76
N TYR A 550 -17.54 47.06 -1.58
CA TYR A 550 -16.76 48.12 -2.23
C TYR A 550 -16.61 47.86 -3.74
N ALA A 551 -16.75 48.91 -4.55
CA ALA A 551 -16.72 48.79 -6.01
C ALA A 551 -15.33 48.52 -6.61
N THR A 552 -14.25 48.83 -5.87
CA THR A 552 -12.86 48.60 -6.28
C THR A 552 -12.02 48.15 -5.08
N VAL A 553 -10.88 47.50 -5.34
CA VAL A 553 -9.96 47.09 -4.28
C VAL A 553 -9.38 48.31 -3.55
N GLN A 554 -9.00 49.37 -4.28
CA GLN A 554 -8.54 50.61 -3.67
C GLN A 554 -9.55 51.20 -2.67
N ALA A 555 -10.84 51.23 -3.02
CA ALA A 555 -11.86 51.79 -2.14
C ALA A 555 -12.03 51.01 -0.83
N ALA A 556 -11.74 49.70 -0.83
CA ALA A 556 -11.67 48.91 0.40
C ALA A 556 -10.36 49.20 1.17
N VAL A 557 -9.22 49.32 0.50
CA VAL A 557 -7.94 49.68 1.13
C VAL A 557 -8.01 51.06 1.80
N ASP A 558 -8.62 52.05 1.15
CA ASP A 558 -8.86 53.40 1.70
C ASP A 558 -9.73 53.40 2.96
N ALA A 559 -10.60 52.39 3.11
CA ALA A 559 -11.48 52.21 4.25
C ALA A 559 -10.92 51.29 5.34
N ALA A 560 -9.79 50.62 5.07
CA ALA A 560 -9.21 49.62 5.97
C ALA A 560 -8.48 50.24 7.16
N SER A 561 -8.29 49.42 8.18
CA SER A 561 -7.45 49.66 9.34
C SER A 561 -6.42 48.54 9.52
N ALA A 562 -5.36 48.80 10.27
CA ALA A 562 -4.33 47.81 10.59
C ALA A 562 -4.95 46.51 11.16
N GLY A 563 -4.46 45.37 10.69
CA GLY A 563 -4.91 44.03 11.10
C GLY A 563 -6.23 43.53 10.48
N GLN A 564 -6.91 44.31 9.62
CA GLN A 564 -8.18 43.88 9.01
C GLN A 564 -8.01 42.95 7.81
N THR A 565 -9.08 42.22 7.47
CA THR A 565 -9.18 41.38 6.27
C THR A 565 -10.08 42.00 5.21
N ILE A 566 -9.56 42.19 3.99
CA ILE A 566 -10.30 42.51 2.77
C ILE A 566 -10.52 41.22 1.98
N LEU A 567 -11.78 40.86 1.72
CA LEU A 567 -12.16 39.81 0.78
C LEU A 567 -12.41 40.42 -0.60
N VAL A 568 -11.71 39.96 -1.64
CA VAL A 568 -11.93 40.39 -3.03
C VAL A 568 -12.70 39.30 -3.76
N LYS A 569 -14.00 39.51 -4.03
CA LYS A 569 -14.83 38.51 -4.71
C LYS A 569 -14.27 38.13 -6.09
N PRO A 570 -14.67 36.98 -6.66
CA PRO A 570 -14.26 36.58 -8.01
C PRO A 570 -14.65 37.61 -9.09
N GLY A 571 -14.02 37.49 -10.25
CA GLY A 571 -14.05 38.44 -11.36
C GLY A 571 -12.76 39.27 -11.52
N THR A 572 -12.74 40.07 -12.58
CA THR A 572 -11.62 40.97 -12.94
C THR A 572 -11.85 42.38 -12.40
N HIS A 573 -10.96 42.84 -11.53
CA HIS A 573 -10.97 44.13 -10.86
C HIS A 573 -9.90 45.04 -11.47
N ALA A 574 -10.31 45.91 -12.39
CA ALA A 574 -9.40 46.81 -13.10
C ALA A 574 -9.00 48.03 -12.24
N GLY A 575 -7.69 48.34 -12.21
CA GLY A 575 -7.10 49.50 -11.55
C GLY A 575 -5.83 49.19 -10.76
N THR A 576 -5.10 50.24 -10.37
CA THR A 576 -3.97 50.12 -9.43
C THR A 576 -4.44 50.10 -7.98
N VAL A 577 -3.68 49.46 -7.10
CA VAL A 577 -3.97 49.33 -5.67
C VAL A 577 -2.75 49.74 -4.84
N ASP A 578 -2.95 50.68 -3.92
CA ASP A 578 -1.93 51.28 -3.07
C ASP A 578 -2.25 50.96 -1.61
N ILE A 579 -1.49 50.04 -1.00
CA ILE A 579 -1.60 49.67 0.41
C ILE A 579 -0.57 50.46 1.23
N PRO A 580 -0.96 51.56 1.91
CA PRO A 580 -0.03 52.41 2.64
C PRO A 580 0.53 51.74 3.90
N ALA A 581 1.74 52.15 4.29
CA ALA A 581 2.48 51.59 5.42
C ALA A 581 1.76 51.63 6.80
N ALA A 582 0.71 52.44 6.93
CA ALA A 582 -0.12 52.51 8.13
C ALA A 582 -1.02 51.27 8.35
N LEU A 583 -1.28 50.47 7.31
CA LEU A 583 -2.15 49.29 7.36
C LEU A 583 -1.37 48.02 7.75
N THR A 584 -0.57 48.11 8.82
CA THR A 584 0.24 46.97 9.27
C THR A 584 -0.63 45.76 9.62
N GLY A 585 -0.20 44.56 9.19
CA GLY A 585 -0.96 43.33 9.40
C GLY A 585 -2.24 43.18 8.57
N LEU A 586 -2.48 44.04 7.56
CA LEU A 586 -3.60 43.89 6.65
C LEU A 586 -3.56 42.51 5.96
N THR A 587 -4.72 41.91 5.73
CA THR A 587 -4.86 40.69 4.94
C THR A 587 -5.77 40.97 3.74
N VAL A 588 -5.35 40.59 2.53
CA VAL A 588 -6.13 40.68 1.30
C VAL A 588 -6.29 39.28 0.73
N ILE A 589 -7.50 38.75 0.67
CA ILE A 589 -7.78 37.41 0.18
C ILE A 589 -8.69 37.45 -1.05
N GLY A 590 -8.41 36.62 -2.05
CA GLY A 590 -9.35 36.32 -3.12
C GLY A 590 -10.58 35.60 -2.57
N GLY A 591 -11.66 35.62 -3.35
CA GLY A 591 -12.95 35.08 -2.92
C GLY A 591 -12.85 33.58 -2.66
N THR A 592 -12.21 32.86 -3.57
CA THR A 592 -12.03 31.41 -3.54
C THR A 592 -10.59 31.03 -3.21
N THR A 593 -10.34 29.73 -3.11
CA THR A 593 -9.00 29.15 -3.06
C THR A 593 -8.36 28.98 -4.44
N THR A 594 -8.99 29.43 -5.53
CA THR A 594 -8.47 29.27 -6.90
C THR A 594 -8.01 30.63 -7.41
N ALA A 595 -6.70 30.87 -7.45
CA ALA A 595 -6.15 32.21 -7.69
C ALA A 595 -6.50 32.86 -9.05
N THR A 596 -6.97 32.08 -10.03
CA THR A 596 -7.49 32.56 -11.32
C THR A 596 -8.89 33.17 -11.23
N ASP A 597 -9.68 32.84 -10.20
CA ASP A 597 -11.06 33.33 -10.03
C ASP A 597 -11.12 34.84 -9.74
N THR A 598 -10.14 35.37 -9.01
CA THR A 598 -10.05 36.79 -8.65
C THR A 598 -8.81 37.39 -9.30
N VAL A 599 -8.98 38.36 -10.21
CA VAL A 599 -7.87 39.03 -10.90
C VAL A 599 -7.89 40.52 -10.57
N ILE A 600 -6.79 41.06 -10.03
CA ILE A 600 -6.54 42.50 -9.94
C ILE A 600 -5.63 42.86 -11.12
N THR A 601 -6.08 43.74 -12.03
CA THR A 601 -5.37 44.00 -13.28
C THR A 601 -5.20 45.49 -13.60
N SER A 602 -4.04 45.86 -14.11
CA SER A 602 -3.79 47.14 -14.78
C SER A 602 -3.05 46.89 -16.09
N ALA A 603 -2.95 47.90 -16.96
CA ALA A 603 -2.16 47.83 -18.19
C ALA A 603 -1.27 49.09 -18.30
N ILE A 604 -0.46 49.30 -17.26
CA ILE A 604 0.41 50.48 -17.13
C ILE A 604 1.85 49.99 -17.22
N GLY A 605 2.55 50.40 -18.29
CA GLY A 605 3.97 50.16 -18.48
C GLY A 605 4.68 51.46 -18.81
N ARG A 606 6.01 51.48 -18.62
CA ARG A 606 6.89 52.61 -18.99
C ARG A 606 7.61 52.32 -20.31
N ASP A 607 8.00 53.38 -21.02
CA ASP A 607 8.63 53.30 -22.34
C ASP A 607 9.80 54.29 -22.46
N ASP A 608 11.03 53.78 -22.62
CA ASP A 608 12.24 54.61 -22.83
C ASP A 608 12.26 55.33 -24.21
N ASP A 609 11.21 55.18 -25.04
CA ASP A 609 11.07 55.88 -26.33
C ASP A 609 10.66 57.36 -26.21
N GLY A 610 10.34 57.80 -24.98
CA GLY A 610 9.98 59.18 -24.65
C GLY A 610 8.48 59.46 -24.68
N THR A 611 7.63 58.45 -24.87
CA THR A 611 6.17 58.60 -24.79
C THR A 611 5.61 58.47 -23.37
N ASN A 612 6.27 57.72 -22.47
CA ASN A 612 5.84 57.58 -21.07
C ASN A 612 7.01 57.56 -20.07
N THR A 613 7.06 58.54 -19.15
CA THR A 613 8.20 58.74 -18.22
C THR A 613 7.97 58.20 -16.80
N LEU A 614 7.11 57.19 -16.64
CA LEU A 614 6.84 56.58 -15.33
C LEU A 614 8.05 55.79 -14.80
N THR A 615 8.18 55.74 -13.48
CA THR A 615 9.07 54.81 -12.78
C THR A 615 8.48 53.40 -12.72
N ASN A 616 9.29 52.37 -12.42
CA ASN A 616 8.78 51.01 -12.23
C ASN A 616 7.71 50.94 -11.13
N GLU A 617 7.91 51.68 -10.04
CA GLU A 617 6.94 51.81 -8.95
C GLU A 617 5.59 52.35 -9.45
N GLU A 618 5.59 53.39 -10.29
CA GLU A 618 4.37 53.95 -10.88
C GLU A 618 3.68 53.06 -11.92
N THR A 619 4.34 52.01 -12.42
CA THR A 619 3.70 50.98 -13.27
C THR A 619 2.96 49.91 -12.48
N ALA A 620 3.22 49.77 -11.17
CA ALA A 620 2.76 48.64 -10.38
C ALA A 620 1.24 48.52 -10.28
N THR A 621 0.70 47.34 -10.57
CA THR A 621 -0.72 47.01 -10.33
C THR A 621 -1.05 47.00 -8.84
N LEU A 622 -0.18 46.44 -8.01
CA LEU A 622 -0.28 46.44 -6.55
C LEU A 622 1.00 46.99 -5.90
N ARG A 623 0.89 48.10 -5.18
CA ARG A 623 1.93 48.71 -4.36
C ARG A 623 1.69 48.41 -2.89
N ALA A 624 2.61 47.71 -2.25
CA ALA A 624 2.45 47.12 -0.93
C ALA A 624 3.52 47.63 0.05
N TYR A 625 3.22 48.69 0.79
CA TYR A 625 4.13 49.29 1.78
C TYR A 625 3.82 48.89 3.24
N ALA A 626 2.78 48.08 3.46
CA ALA A 626 2.38 47.63 4.79
C ALA A 626 3.23 46.46 5.29
N ALA A 627 3.84 46.63 6.47
CA ALA A 627 4.54 45.56 7.15
C ALA A 627 3.56 44.52 7.73
N GLY A 628 3.88 43.23 7.63
CA GLY A 628 2.97 42.15 8.04
C GLY A 628 1.79 41.90 7.08
N LEU A 629 1.80 42.50 5.88
CA LEU A 629 0.75 42.28 4.87
C LEU A 629 0.68 40.80 4.48
N THR A 630 -0.53 40.25 4.40
CA THR A 630 -0.77 38.95 3.77
C THR A 630 -1.65 39.12 2.54
N VAL A 631 -1.25 38.56 1.40
CA VAL A 631 -2.08 38.49 0.18
C VAL A 631 -2.23 37.01 -0.21
N SER A 632 -3.44 36.54 -0.52
CA SER A 632 -3.62 35.14 -0.95
C SER A 632 -4.82 34.87 -1.84
N GLY A 633 -4.76 33.77 -2.60
CA GLY A 633 -5.89 33.25 -3.38
C GLY A 633 -6.32 34.13 -4.56
N LEU A 634 -5.44 34.97 -5.12
CA LEU A 634 -5.77 35.89 -6.21
C LEU A 634 -4.62 36.09 -7.20
N THR A 635 -4.98 36.56 -8.40
CA THR A 635 -4.06 37.01 -9.44
C THR A 635 -3.83 38.52 -9.32
N VAL A 636 -2.58 38.95 -9.42
CA VAL A 636 -2.17 40.33 -9.69
C VAL A 636 -1.50 40.34 -11.05
N GLU A 637 -2.05 41.10 -11.98
CA GLU A 637 -1.67 41.10 -13.40
C GLU A 637 -1.36 42.52 -13.88
N ASN A 638 -0.22 42.70 -14.55
CA ASN A 638 -0.01 43.86 -15.41
C ASN A 638 -0.11 43.43 -16.88
N ALA A 639 -1.30 43.62 -17.46
CA ALA A 639 -1.66 43.31 -18.84
C ALA A 639 -1.12 44.35 -19.85
N TYR A 640 0.01 45.00 -19.56
CA TYR A 640 0.69 45.86 -20.51
C TYR A 640 1.39 45.01 -21.59
N GLU A 641 0.93 45.18 -22.83
CA GLU A 641 1.42 44.48 -24.01
C GLU A 641 2.79 45.03 -24.48
N GLU A 642 3.84 44.19 -24.42
CA GLU A 642 5.15 44.57 -24.93
C GLU A 642 5.18 44.64 -26.47
N GLY A 643 5.48 45.84 -26.98
CA GLY A 643 5.76 46.10 -28.37
C GLY A 643 7.24 45.92 -28.74
N THR A 644 7.72 46.77 -29.66
CA THR A 644 9.09 46.68 -30.19
C THR A 644 10.05 47.74 -29.61
N ALA A 645 9.54 48.75 -28.89
CA ALA A 645 10.31 49.86 -28.31
C ALA A 645 11.28 49.39 -27.21
N ALA A 646 12.43 50.01 -27.03
CA ALA A 646 13.42 49.56 -26.03
C ALA A 646 12.94 49.78 -24.59
N ASN A 647 13.33 48.87 -23.68
CA ASN A 647 13.08 48.94 -22.23
C ASN A 647 11.61 49.27 -21.87
N GLN A 648 10.72 48.32 -22.18
CA GLN A 648 9.33 48.37 -21.75
C GLN A 648 9.22 47.51 -20.50
N GLN A 649 8.63 48.04 -19.43
CA GLN A 649 8.65 47.44 -18.10
C GLN A 649 7.30 47.67 -17.42
N ALA A 650 6.75 46.63 -16.80
CA ALA A 650 5.37 46.62 -16.31
C ALA A 650 5.27 45.76 -15.04
N VAL A 651 5.33 46.41 -13.87
CA VAL A 651 5.30 45.73 -12.58
C VAL A 651 3.87 45.25 -12.26
N ALA A 652 3.70 44.01 -11.86
CA ALA A 652 2.45 43.52 -11.26
C ALA A 652 2.44 43.81 -9.75
N LEU A 653 3.51 43.42 -9.04
CA LEU A 653 3.63 43.59 -7.59
C LEU A 653 4.88 44.37 -7.21
N TRP A 654 4.70 45.44 -6.43
CA TRP A 654 5.74 46.19 -5.74
C TRP A 654 5.64 45.94 -4.23
N ALA A 655 6.42 44.98 -3.71
CA ALA A 655 6.43 44.59 -2.30
C ALA A 655 7.56 45.30 -1.56
N ASP A 656 7.24 46.25 -0.69
CA ASP A 656 8.21 47.17 -0.08
C ASP A 656 7.93 47.39 1.41
N ALA A 657 7.92 46.28 2.16
CA ALA A 657 7.95 46.27 3.61
C ALA A 657 8.46 44.93 4.18
N ASP A 658 8.69 44.89 5.50
CA ASP A 658 9.03 43.67 6.23
C ASP A 658 7.80 42.80 6.55
N LYS A 659 8.01 41.48 6.61
CA LYS A 659 7.02 40.45 6.95
C LYS A 659 5.84 40.30 5.99
N GLN A 660 6.05 40.52 4.69
CA GLN A 660 4.97 40.37 3.71
C GLN A 660 4.85 38.92 3.22
N THR A 661 3.62 38.39 3.21
CA THR A 661 3.32 37.00 2.79
C THR A 661 2.42 37.01 1.56
N TYR A 662 2.78 36.24 0.54
CA TYR A 662 2.02 36.06 -0.69
C TYR A 662 1.80 34.56 -0.91
N SER A 663 0.61 34.05 -0.64
CA SER A 663 0.34 32.60 -0.62
C SER A 663 -0.75 32.23 -1.63
N ASN A 664 -0.51 31.25 -2.51
CA ASN A 664 -1.44 30.91 -3.58
C ASN A 664 -1.85 32.16 -4.39
N VAL A 665 -0.87 32.93 -4.84
CA VAL A 665 -1.09 34.08 -5.74
C VAL A 665 -0.59 33.78 -7.14
N ARG A 666 -1.12 34.48 -8.15
CA ARG A 666 -0.51 34.54 -9.48
C ARG A 666 0.01 35.95 -9.74
N LEU A 667 1.28 36.10 -10.12
CA LEU A 667 1.89 37.38 -10.48
C LEU A 667 2.22 37.35 -11.97
N LEU A 668 1.47 38.12 -12.77
CA LEU A 668 1.54 38.06 -14.24
C LEU A 668 2.05 39.36 -14.84
N GLY A 669 2.97 39.26 -15.79
CA GLY A 669 3.60 40.38 -16.47
C GLY A 669 4.63 39.86 -17.48
N ASN A 670 5.44 40.77 -18.02
CA ASN A 670 6.49 40.45 -18.99
C ASN A 670 7.87 40.79 -18.41
N GLN A 671 8.45 41.94 -18.74
CA GLN A 671 9.64 42.44 -18.07
C GLN A 671 9.30 43.15 -16.74
N ASP A 672 10.08 42.85 -15.69
CA ASP A 672 10.00 43.44 -14.34
C ASP A 672 8.70 43.13 -13.56
N THR A 673 8.09 41.94 -13.70
CA THR A 673 6.80 41.56 -13.06
C THR A 673 6.72 41.77 -11.53
N PHE A 674 7.73 41.35 -10.75
CA PHE A 674 7.69 41.38 -9.28
C PHE A 674 8.92 42.05 -8.68
N TYR A 675 8.70 43.18 -8.00
CA TYR A 675 9.71 43.87 -7.21
C TYR A 675 9.67 43.47 -5.72
N SER A 676 10.82 43.05 -5.20
CA SER A 676 11.10 42.83 -3.77
C SER A 676 12.00 43.94 -3.25
N GLY A 677 11.40 44.87 -2.52
CA GLY A 677 12.06 45.98 -1.82
C GLY A 677 12.50 45.65 -0.39
N PRO A 678 13.12 46.61 0.31
CA PRO A 678 13.59 46.46 1.69
C PRO A 678 12.61 45.80 2.67
N GLY A 679 13.02 44.65 3.21
CA GLY A 679 12.25 43.85 4.16
C GLY A 679 12.37 42.36 3.86
N ARG A 680 11.74 41.51 4.69
CA ARG A 680 11.54 40.10 4.38
C ARG A 680 10.19 39.88 3.70
N GLN A 681 10.19 39.15 2.60
CA GLN A 681 8.97 38.70 1.93
C GLN A 681 8.99 37.19 1.69
N PHE A 682 7.82 36.56 1.82
CA PHE A 682 7.62 35.12 1.63
C PHE A 682 6.53 34.86 0.60
N VAL A 683 6.87 34.19 -0.49
CA VAL A 683 5.96 33.77 -1.56
C VAL A 683 5.86 32.25 -1.53
N THR A 684 4.65 31.69 -1.49
CA THR A 684 4.46 30.23 -1.42
C THR A 684 3.23 29.71 -2.16
N GLY A 685 3.27 28.47 -2.66
CA GLY A 685 2.15 27.86 -3.39
C GLY A 685 1.70 28.64 -4.62
N SER A 686 2.58 29.49 -5.18
CA SER A 686 2.22 30.58 -6.08
C SER A 686 2.75 30.37 -7.49
N TYR A 687 2.30 31.20 -8.43
CA TYR A 687 2.74 31.21 -9.82
C TYR A 687 3.24 32.62 -10.18
N ILE A 688 4.44 32.74 -10.75
CA ILE A 688 5.03 34.01 -11.17
C ILE A 688 5.47 33.85 -12.63
N GLU A 689 5.09 34.75 -13.52
CA GLU A 689 5.55 34.69 -14.91
C GLU A 689 6.18 35.99 -15.40
N GLY A 690 7.00 35.86 -16.44
CA GLY A 690 7.59 36.97 -17.17
C GLY A 690 8.63 36.55 -18.18
N ASP A 691 9.22 37.53 -18.85
CA ASP A 691 10.11 37.32 -20.00
C ASP A 691 11.58 37.63 -19.66
N THR A 692 11.84 38.64 -18.82
CA THR A 692 13.14 38.92 -18.19
C THR A 692 12.99 39.76 -16.92
N ASP A 693 13.92 39.59 -16.00
CA ASP A 693 14.05 40.33 -14.73
C ASP A 693 12.76 40.32 -13.90
N PHE A 694 11.91 39.31 -14.12
CA PHE A 694 10.54 39.28 -13.61
C PHE A 694 10.46 39.04 -12.10
N VAL A 695 11.58 38.72 -11.45
CA VAL A 695 11.78 38.89 -10.00
C VAL A 695 13.02 39.76 -9.77
N PHE A 696 12.87 40.98 -9.25
CA PHE A 696 13.98 41.93 -9.12
C PHE A 696 13.91 42.75 -7.82
N GLY A 697 15.01 43.39 -7.44
CA GLY A 697 15.07 44.26 -6.25
C GLY A 697 16.12 43.85 -5.22
N GLU A 698 15.98 44.35 -3.99
CA GLU A 698 17.01 44.33 -2.94
C GLU A 698 16.59 43.71 -1.61
N GLY A 699 15.34 43.21 -1.50
CA GLY A 699 14.79 42.59 -0.30
C GLY A 699 15.35 41.20 0.03
N THR A 700 14.96 40.69 1.19
CA THR A 700 15.16 39.30 1.60
C THR A 700 13.93 38.49 1.20
N LEU A 701 13.98 37.89 0.01
CA LEU A 701 12.86 37.20 -0.60
C LEU A 701 13.03 35.68 -0.49
N VAL A 702 11.98 34.99 -0.10
CA VAL A 702 11.85 33.54 -0.21
C VAL A 702 10.69 33.23 -1.14
N ILE A 703 10.95 32.48 -2.22
CA ILE A 703 9.94 31.88 -3.09
C ILE A 703 10.02 30.37 -2.89
N ASP A 704 8.94 29.74 -2.45
CA ASP A 704 8.92 28.34 -2.05
C ASP A 704 7.69 27.60 -2.57
N ALA A 705 7.80 26.30 -2.90
CA ALA A 705 6.67 25.50 -3.37
C ALA A 705 5.86 26.19 -4.51
N SER A 706 6.56 26.91 -5.39
CA SER A 706 5.95 27.83 -6.36
C SER A 706 6.44 27.55 -7.79
N THR A 707 5.69 28.00 -8.78
CA THR A 707 6.08 27.94 -10.20
C THR A 707 6.57 29.31 -10.66
N LEU A 708 7.75 29.35 -11.29
CA LEU A 708 8.29 30.50 -12.00
C LEU A 708 8.30 30.14 -13.49
N HIS A 709 7.55 30.89 -14.30
CA HIS A 709 7.27 30.54 -15.69
C HIS A 709 7.81 31.60 -16.67
N PHE A 710 8.69 31.17 -17.58
CA PHE A 710 9.15 32.01 -18.68
C PHE A 710 8.13 32.00 -19.82
N VAL A 711 7.53 33.16 -20.11
CA VAL A 711 6.62 33.32 -21.26
C VAL A 711 7.38 33.60 -22.56
N GLY A 712 6.75 33.28 -23.69
CA GLY A 712 7.24 33.52 -25.06
C GLY A 712 7.32 34.99 -25.49
N GLY A 713 7.89 35.86 -24.65
CA GLY A 713 7.99 37.30 -24.88
C GLY A 713 9.11 37.74 -25.82
N ARG A 714 9.27 39.06 -25.90
CA ARG A 714 10.23 39.78 -26.75
C ARG A 714 11.68 39.34 -26.56
N LYS A 715 12.07 38.99 -25.33
CA LYS A 715 13.42 38.56 -24.96
C LYS A 715 13.67 37.07 -25.18
N ASN A 716 12.63 36.27 -25.43
CA ASN A 716 12.70 34.82 -25.66
C ASN A 716 13.53 34.12 -24.55
N GLY A 717 13.03 34.21 -23.32
CA GLY A 717 13.69 33.73 -22.10
C GLY A 717 14.94 34.53 -21.75
N GLY A 718 14.74 35.62 -21.02
CA GLY A 718 15.78 36.42 -20.41
C GLY A 718 16.29 35.84 -19.10
N SER A 719 16.59 36.71 -18.13
CA SER A 719 16.96 36.31 -16.77
C SER A 719 15.71 36.20 -15.91
N MET A 720 15.59 35.17 -15.06
CA MET A 720 14.50 35.10 -14.06
C MET A 720 14.67 36.16 -12.98
N THR A 721 15.86 36.23 -12.37
CA THR A 721 16.16 37.17 -11.28
C THR A 721 17.09 38.32 -11.67
N ALA A 722 16.83 39.51 -11.13
CA ALA A 722 17.73 40.66 -11.16
C ALA A 722 17.94 41.24 -9.75
N ALA A 723 18.70 40.50 -8.93
CA ALA A 723 18.92 40.83 -7.52
C ALA A 723 19.93 41.97 -7.33
N LYS A 724 19.69 42.79 -6.31
CA LYS A 724 20.45 44.00 -5.94
C LYS A 724 20.68 44.05 -4.42
N THR A 725 20.90 42.89 -3.80
CA THR A 725 21.21 42.74 -2.37
C THR A 725 22.32 43.72 -1.96
N ALA A 726 22.08 44.48 -0.88
CA ALA A 726 23.02 45.48 -0.42
C ALA A 726 24.29 44.89 0.18
N ALA A 727 25.41 45.60 0.03
CA ALA A 727 26.71 45.23 0.60
C ALA A 727 26.61 45.03 2.13
N GLY A 728 26.95 43.84 2.61
CA GLY A 728 26.88 43.47 4.03
C GLY A 728 25.54 42.90 4.50
N THR A 729 24.50 42.85 3.66
CA THR A 729 23.25 42.13 3.98
C THR A 729 23.42 40.63 3.75
N THR A 730 23.14 39.80 4.75
CA THR A 730 23.36 38.35 4.67
C THR A 730 22.53 37.68 3.57
N PHE A 731 21.22 37.94 3.53
CA PHE A 731 20.27 37.24 2.66
C PHE A 731 19.71 38.15 1.56
N GLY A 732 19.68 37.64 0.33
CA GLY A 732 18.99 38.20 -0.82
C GLY A 732 17.79 37.34 -1.18
N PHE A 733 17.82 36.70 -2.35
CA PHE A 733 16.72 35.87 -2.84
C PHE A 733 17.00 34.37 -2.63
N LEU A 734 15.97 33.62 -2.24
CA LEU A 734 15.95 32.16 -2.15
C LEU A 734 14.79 31.63 -2.96
N VAL A 735 15.06 30.72 -3.89
CA VAL A 735 14.07 29.89 -4.58
C VAL A 735 14.25 28.47 -4.08
N SER A 736 13.26 27.92 -3.37
CA SER A 736 13.31 26.57 -2.77
C SER A 736 12.12 25.71 -3.15
N ASN A 737 12.28 24.39 -3.26
CA ASN A 737 11.18 23.42 -3.46
C ASN A 737 10.23 23.79 -4.61
N SER A 738 10.74 24.48 -5.64
CA SER A 738 9.93 25.20 -6.63
C SER A 738 10.10 24.58 -8.02
N GLN A 739 9.42 25.16 -9.01
CA GLN A 739 9.51 24.74 -10.41
C GLN A 739 9.79 25.93 -11.31
N ILE A 740 10.86 25.84 -12.09
CA ILE A 740 11.19 26.79 -13.16
C ILE A 740 10.77 26.15 -14.47
N THR A 741 9.79 26.75 -15.14
CA THR A 741 9.16 26.24 -16.36
C THR A 741 9.21 27.29 -17.47
N ALA A 742 8.94 26.91 -18.70
CA ALA A 742 8.98 27.82 -19.83
C ALA A 742 8.01 27.42 -20.94
N ASP A 743 7.50 28.42 -21.66
CA ASP A 743 6.74 28.27 -22.89
C ASP A 743 7.54 27.48 -23.96
N ALA A 744 6.85 26.73 -24.82
CA ALA A 744 7.50 25.97 -25.89
C ALA A 744 8.23 26.84 -26.94
N SER A 745 7.94 28.15 -26.99
CA SER A 745 8.65 29.14 -27.80
C SER A 745 9.95 29.66 -27.17
N VAL A 746 10.16 29.43 -25.87
CA VAL A 746 11.37 29.84 -25.14
C VAL A 746 12.52 28.89 -25.47
N THR A 747 13.54 29.44 -26.13
CA THR A 747 14.67 28.66 -26.66
C THR A 747 15.89 28.62 -25.74
N LYS A 748 15.94 29.52 -24.75
CA LYS A 748 16.96 29.56 -23.70
C LYS A 748 16.52 30.46 -22.55
N PHE A 749 17.16 30.39 -21.38
CA PHE A 749 17.03 31.41 -20.32
C PHE A 749 18.22 31.40 -19.34
N TYR A 750 18.20 32.32 -18.36
CA TYR A 750 19.16 32.44 -17.25
C TYR A 750 18.42 32.46 -15.90
N LEU A 751 18.96 31.83 -14.85
CA LEU A 751 18.45 31.90 -13.48
C LEU A 751 18.55 33.32 -12.89
N GLY A 752 19.59 34.07 -13.25
CA GLY A 752 19.74 35.42 -12.74
C GLY A 752 20.89 36.25 -13.26
N ARG A 753 20.90 37.52 -12.83
CA ARG A 753 21.97 38.49 -13.09
C ARG A 753 22.11 39.53 -11.97
N PRO A 754 23.32 40.05 -11.69
CA PRO A 754 23.58 40.90 -10.52
C PRO A 754 23.34 42.38 -10.82
N TRP A 755 22.16 42.90 -10.48
CA TRP A 755 21.91 44.34 -10.58
C TRP A 755 22.72 45.14 -9.55
N GLY A 756 22.98 44.55 -8.38
CA GLY A 756 23.96 45.03 -7.39
C GLY A 756 25.24 44.17 -7.38
N ALA A 757 26.36 44.73 -6.93
CA ALA A 757 27.64 44.01 -6.90
C ALA A 757 27.64 42.79 -5.95
N ASP A 758 26.98 42.91 -4.79
CA ASP A 758 26.87 41.87 -3.75
C ASP A 758 25.57 41.04 -3.83
N ALA A 759 24.91 41.08 -4.99
CA ALA A 759 23.66 40.38 -5.27
C ALA A 759 23.71 38.91 -4.83
N GLN A 760 22.67 38.45 -4.14
CA GLN A 760 22.59 37.09 -3.61
C GLN A 760 21.31 36.42 -4.10
N VAL A 761 21.47 35.24 -4.70
CA VAL A 761 20.38 34.40 -5.24
C VAL A 761 20.79 32.94 -5.06
N THR A 762 20.04 32.20 -4.25
CA THR A 762 20.20 30.74 -4.14
C THR A 762 18.98 30.06 -4.75
N VAL A 763 19.19 29.16 -5.71
CA VAL A 763 18.14 28.29 -6.28
C VAL A 763 18.42 26.87 -5.82
N ARG A 764 17.53 26.29 -5.01
CA ARG A 764 17.76 24.99 -4.37
C ARG A 764 16.54 24.09 -4.37
N ASP A 765 16.77 22.79 -4.32
CA ASP A 765 15.73 21.74 -4.23
C ASP A 765 14.61 21.95 -5.27
N THR A 766 14.95 22.52 -6.43
CA THR A 766 14.02 23.10 -7.41
C THR A 766 14.12 22.36 -8.74
N ALA A 767 12.98 22.05 -9.35
CA ALA A 767 12.92 21.45 -10.68
C ALA A 767 13.07 22.54 -11.76
N ILE A 768 13.96 22.35 -12.73
CA ILE A 768 14.31 23.34 -13.75
C ILE A 768 14.15 22.71 -15.13
N ALA A 769 13.18 23.18 -15.90
CA ALA A 769 12.90 22.69 -17.25
C ALA A 769 13.73 23.43 -18.32
N GLY A 770 14.03 22.75 -19.43
CA GLY A 770 14.52 23.40 -20.65
C GLY A 770 16.01 23.79 -20.68
N VAL A 771 16.40 24.48 -21.75
CA VAL A 771 17.80 24.76 -22.08
C VAL A 771 18.27 26.03 -21.38
N ILE A 772 18.97 25.86 -20.25
CA ILE A 772 19.75 26.96 -19.67
C ILE A 772 20.93 27.30 -20.60
N ASP A 773 21.22 28.61 -20.75
CA ASP A 773 22.41 29.13 -21.44
C ASP A 773 23.62 29.06 -20.48
N THR A 774 24.09 30.18 -19.90
CA THR A 774 25.18 30.19 -18.90
C THR A 774 24.72 30.08 -17.45
N ALA A 775 23.41 29.88 -17.21
CA ALA A 775 22.69 30.01 -15.94
C ALA A 775 22.72 31.42 -15.32
N TRP A 776 23.91 32.02 -15.24
CA TRP A 776 24.15 33.33 -14.65
C TRP A 776 24.78 34.26 -15.69
N LYS A 777 24.50 35.55 -15.59
CA LYS A 777 24.90 36.55 -16.58
C LYS A 777 25.25 37.88 -15.95
N ASP A 778 26.22 38.59 -16.52
CA ASP A 778 26.62 39.92 -16.05
C ASP A 778 25.54 40.98 -16.31
N MET A 779 25.48 42.01 -15.47
CA MET A 779 24.55 43.14 -15.60
C MET A 779 25.22 44.44 -15.16
N SER A 780 25.06 45.49 -15.98
CA SER A 780 25.47 46.87 -15.64
C SER A 780 26.92 47.06 -15.15
N GLY A 781 27.82 46.15 -15.52
CA GLY A 781 29.24 46.15 -15.10
C GLY A 781 29.56 45.30 -13.86
N ASN A 782 28.55 44.77 -13.17
CA ASN A 782 28.73 43.76 -12.13
C ASN A 782 28.91 42.38 -12.78
N LEU A 783 29.89 41.62 -12.28
CA LEU A 783 30.18 40.27 -12.74
C LEU A 783 29.40 39.25 -11.93
N TRP A 784 28.71 38.31 -12.56
CA TRP A 784 28.00 37.26 -11.83
C TRP A 784 28.95 36.36 -11.03
N THR A 785 30.19 36.20 -11.50
CA THR A 785 31.25 35.46 -10.79
C THR A 785 31.76 36.15 -9.53
N ALA A 786 31.39 37.43 -9.30
CA ALA A 786 31.68 38.17 -8.07
C ALA A 786 30.44 38.27 -7.15
N ALA A 787 29.25 37.91 -7.66
CA ALA A 787 28.02 37.87 -6.91
C ALA A 787 27.89 36.58 -6.08
N ARG A 788 26.99 36.58 -5.10
CA ARG A 788 26.72 35.43 -4.22
C ARG A 788 25.59 34.58 -4.80
N PHE A 789 25.81 34.04 -5.99
CA PHE A 789 24.88 33.11 -6.61
C PHE A 789 25.21 31.67 -6.23
N GLY A 790 24.19 30.84 -6.05
CA GLY A 790 24.33 29.47 -5.58
C GLY A 790 23.23 28.55 -6.08
N GLU A 791 23.59 27.29 -6.31
CA GLU A 791 22.67 26.23 -6.69
C GLU A 791 22.87 24.99 -5.81
N TYR A 792 21.81 24.28 -5.46
CA TYR A 792 21.89 23.10 -4.58
C TYR A 792 20.75 22.10 -4.84
N LEU A 793 21.08 20.84 -5.11
CA LEU A 793 20.09 19.74 -5.32
C LEU A 793 18.94 20.06 -6.29
N ASN A 794 19.18 20.92 -7.29
CA ASN A 794 18.21 21.17 -8.35
C ASN A 794 18.07 19.94 -9.27
N THR A 795 16.89 19.76 -9.86
CA THR A 795 16.55 18.62 -10.73
C THR A 795 15.98 19.08 -12.07
N GLY A 796 15.80 18.17 -13.02
CA GLY A 796 15.28 18.49 -14.37
C GLY A 796 16.35 18.90 -15.38
N ASP A 797 15.95 19.04 -16.64
CA ASP A 797 16.86 19.20 -17.79
C ASP A 797 17.75 20.45 -17.75
N GLY A 798 17.34 21.50 -17.03
CA GLY A 798 18.10 22.73 -16.84
C GLY A 798 19.03 22.73 -15.62
N ALA A 799 18.91 21.75 -14.73
CA ALA A 799 19.76 21.65 -13.54
C ALA A 799 21.23 21.42 -13.92
N ALA A 800 22.15 21.90 -13.06
CA ALA A 800 23.56 21.61 -13.22
C ALA A 800 23.83 20.11 -13.07
N ALA A 801 24.67 19.54 -13.92
CA ALA A 801 25.06 18.14 -13.79
C ALA A 801 25.87 17.91 -12.50
N SER A 802 25.79 16.72 -11.91
CA SER A 802 26.59 16.39 -10.72
C SER A 802 28.09 16.57 -11.00
N GLY A 803 28.74 17.45 -10.23
CA GLY A 803 30.15 17.82 -10.41
C GLY A 803 30.42 18.93 -11.44
N ASP A 804 29.39 19.64 -11.93
CA ASP A 804 29.55 20.83 -12.77
C ASP A 804 30.26 21.95 -11.98
N THR A 805 31.44 22.36 -12.46
CA THR A 805 32.24 23.46 -11.89
C THR A 805 32.10 24.78 -12.66
N THR A 806 31.23 24.84 -13.67
CA THR A 806 31.00 26.05 -14.50
C THR A 806 29.93 26.97 -13.90
N ARG A 807 29.09 26.43 -13.01
CA ARG A 807 28.05 27.13 -12.24
C ARG A 807 28.36 27.05 -10.74
N PRO A 808 28.01 28.03 -9.89
CA PRO A 808 28.25 27.95 -8.45
C PRO A 808 27.35 26.87 -7.81
N GLN A 809 27.95 25.74 -7.45
CA GLN A 809 27.27 24.71 -6.65
C GLN A 809 27.60 24.89 -5.16
N LEU A 810 26.58 24.94 -4.31
CA LEU A 810 26.75 24.94 -2.87
C LEU A 810 27.10 23.53 -2.38
N SER A 811 28.03 23.42 -1.44
CA SER A 811 28.18 22.21 -0.63
C SER A 811 27.03 22.10 0.38
N ASP A 812 26.72 20.89 0.86
CA ASP A 812 25.71 20.62 1.92
C ASP A 812 25.87 21.57 3.13
N THR A 813 27.11 21.82 3.58
CA THR A 813 27.42 22.75 4.67
C THR A 813 27.08 24.21 4.36
N ALA A 814 27.26 24.63 3.10
CA ALA A 814 26.90 25.97 2.64
C ALA A 814 25.37 26.10 2.43
N ALA A 815 24.72 25.07 1.88
CA ALA A 815 23.27 25.02 1.70
C ALA A 815 22.51 25.05 3.04
N LYS A 816 23.10 24.59 4.15
CA LYS A 816 22.55 24.80 5.51
C LYS A 816 22.43 26.27 5.91
N GLN A 817 23.15 27.19 5.27
CA GLN A 817 23.01 28.63 5.53
C GLN A 817 21.85 29.26 4.75
N ASP A 818 21.42 28.63 3.65
CA ASP A 818 20.36 29.13 2.76
C ASP A 818 19.05 28.37 2.96
N THR A 819 18.51 28.39 4.18
CA THR A 819 17.22 27.77 4.54
C THR A 819 16.10 28.80 4.65
N LYS A 820 14.87 28.34 4.41
CA LYS A 820 13.62 29.11 4.62
C LYS A 820 13.57 29.74 6.02
N ALA A 821 13.99 28.97 7.04
CA ALA A 821 14.02 29.41 8.42
C ALA A 821 15.03 30.53 8.67
N ARG A 822 16.25 30.44 8.12
CA ARG A 822 17.30 31.46 8.24
C ARG A 822 16.91 32.80 7.62
N TYR A 823 16.33 32.77 6.42
CA TYR A 823 15.88 33.96 5.71
C TYR A 823 14.73 34.68 6.44
N LEU A 824 13.75 33.92 6.96
CA LEU A 824 12.50 34.49 7.48
C LEU A 824 12.56 34.82 8.96
N LYS A 825 13.10 33.94 9.83
CA LYS A 825 12.99 34.12 11.28
C LYS A 825 13.70 35.36 11.80
N GLY A 826 14.94 35.60 11.37
CA GLY A 826 15.75 36.72 11.86
C GLY A 826 15.81 36.79 13.40
N ALA A 827 16.05 37.99 13.95
CA ALA A 827 16.14 38.21 15.39
C ALA A 827 14.78 38.21 16.12
N ASP A 828 13.66 38.24 15.40
CA ASP A 828 12.30 38.36 15.95
C ASP A 828 11.43 37.12 15.71
N ASN A 829 12.04 36.02 15.27
CA ASN A 829 11.42 34.71 15.03
C ASN A 829 10.16 34.78 14.13
N TRP A 830 10.18 35.60 13.08
CA TRP A 830 9.05 35.67 12.16
C TRP A 830 8.87 34.34 11.41
N ASP A 831 7.75 33.68 11.68
CA ASP A 831 7.34 32.44 11.03
C ASP A 831 5.96 32.64 10.38
N PRO A 832 5.88 32.92 9.07
CA PRO A 832 4.61 33.06 8.36
C PRO A 832 3.88 31.73 8.12
N THR A 833 4.51 30.59 8.43
CA THR A 833 3.93 29.24 8.24
C THR A 833 3.47 28.58 9.55
N GLY A 834 3.92 29.10 10.70
CA GLY A 834 3.78 28.47 12.02
C GLY A 834 4.54 27.15 12.20
N THR A 835 5.31 26.71 11.20
CA THR A 835 5.91 25.37 11.10
C THR A 835 7.39 25.39 10.71
N LEU A 836 8.03 26.57 10.60
CA LEU A 836 9.47 26.63 10.30
C LEU A 836 10.26 25.99 11.44
N ALA A 837 11.15 25.06 11.10
CA ALA A 837 11.98 24.34 12.06
C ALA A 837 12.74 25.28 13.02
N THR A 838 12.92 24.85 14.27
CA THR A 838 13.83 25.51 15.22
C THR A 838 15.27 25.19 14.85
N GLU A 839 15.82 25.95 13.90
CA GLU A 839 17.26 25.98 13.63
C GLU A 839 17.97 26.85 14.66
N ASP A 840 19.22 26.52 14.97
CA ASP A 840 20.07 27.36 15.78
C ASP A 840 20.79 28.42 14.91
N PHE A 841 20.58 29.68 15.27
CA PHE A 841 21.07 30.86 14.58
C PHE A 841 22.21 31.57 15.32
N THR A 842 22.72 30.98 16.42
CA THR A 842 23.65 31.64 17.33
C THR A 842 25.08 31.24 17.00
N ALA A 843 25.84 32.12 16.35
CA ALA A 843 27.26 31.88 16.13
C ALA A 843 28.03 31.70 17.46
N PRO A 844 29.06 30.84 17.50
CA PRO A 844 29.96 30.75 18.65
C PRO A 844 30.61 32.11 18.98
N ASP A 845 31.17 32.22 20.18
CA ASP A 845 32.00 33.37 20.53
C ASP A 845 33.27 33.47 19.64
N ALA A 846 33.80 34.69 19.51
CA ALA A 846 35.04 34.95 18.78
C ALA A 846 36.23 34.20 19.43
N VAL A 847 37.09 33.59 18.60
CA VAL A 847 38.22 32.79 19.09
C VAL A 847 39.27 33.69 19.76
N THR A 848 39.67 33.34 20.99
CA THR A 848 40.64 34.10 21.79
C THR A 848 42.03 33.47 21.79
N ASP A 849 43.01 34.26 22.27
CA ASP A 849 44.40 33.84 22.50
C ASP A 849 45.09 33.26 21.25
N VAL A 850 44.71 33.75 20.07
CA VAL A 850 45.36 33.37 18.81
C VAL A 850 46.83 33.78 18.84
N THR A 851 47.70 32.82 18.58
CA THR A 851 49.15 32.94 18.53
C THR A 851 49.66 32.34 17.22
N ALA A 852 50.80 32.83 16.72
CA ALA A 852 51.44 32.32 15.53
C ALA A 852 52.94 32.13 15.82
N THR A 853 53.39 30.88 15.84
CA THR A 853 54.76 30.49 16.23
C THR A 853 55.50 29.93 15.01
N ALA A 854 56.61 30.56 14.65
CA ALA A 854 57.42 30.14 13.53
C ALA A 854 58.21 28.84 13.81
N GLY A 855 58.05 27.86 12.94
CA GLY A 855 58.86 26.66 12.84
C GLY A 855 59.94 26.76 11.76
N ALA A 856 60.57 25.62 11.46
CA ALA A 856 61.69 25.51 10.52
C ALA A 856 61.32 25.81 9.04
N SER A 857 60.06 25.51 8.68
CA SER A 857 59.53 25.61 7.31
C SER A 857 57.99 25.72 7.32
N SER A 858 57.43 26.20 8.43
CA SER A 858 55.99 26.28 8.70
C SER A 858 55.71 27.32 9.77
N ILE A 859 54.46 27.77 9.90
CA ILE A 859 53.98 28.53 11.05
C ILE A 859 52.87 27.72 11.72
N VAL A 860 53.03 27.45 13.02
CA VAL A 860 51.98 26.86 13.85
C VAL A 860 51.14 27.97 14.44
N VAL A 861 49.90 28.07 14.00
CA VAL A 861 48.87 28.92 14.59
C VAL A 861 48.21 28.13 15.73
N GLY A 862 48.07 28.72 16.91
CA GLY A 862 47.40 28.09 18.06
C GLY A 862 46.43 29.05 18.73
N TRP A 863 45.38 28.54 19.37
CA TRP A 863 44.31 29.35 19.97
C TRP A 863 43.67 28.65 21.18
N SER A 864 42.93 29.39 22.01
CA SER A 864 42.11 28.81 23.07
C SER A 864 40.86 28.14 22.49
N ALA A 865 40.51 26.94 22.97
CA ALA A 865 39.28 26.27 22.58
C ALA A 865 38.03 27.13 22.85
N SER A 866 37.03 27.01 21.96
CA SER A 866 35.76 27.72 22.10
C SER A 866 34.89 26.97 23.11
N PRO A 867 34.21 27.66 24.06
CA PRO A 867 33.34 27.03 25.04
C PRO A 867 31.98 26.62 24.47
N ALA A 868 31.72 26.85 23.18
CA ALA A 868 30.47 26.48 22.51
C ALA A 868 30.23 24.97 22.56
N ALA A 869 29.05 24.55 23.06
CA ALA A 869 28.73 23.14 23.30
C ALA A 869 28.43 22.34 22.01
N ASP A 870 28.22 23.07 20.93
CA ASP A 870 27.81 22.67 19.58
C ASP A 870 28.91 22.96 18.54
N LEU A 871 30.15 23.22 18.96
CA LEU A 871 31.28 23.48 18.09
C LEU A 871 31.55 22.32 17.10
N ALA A 872 31.45 22.57 15.80
CA ALA A 872 31.87 21.64 14.76
C ALA A 872 33.37 21.74 14.45
N GLY A 873 33.93 22.96 14.44
CA GLY A 873 35.30 23.15 14.04
C GLY A 873 35.79 24.59 13.92
N TYR A 874 36.93 24.76 13.25
CA TYR A 874 37.60 26.04 13.06
C TYR A 874 38.00 26.28 11.60
N ARG A 875 38.11 27.57 11.24
CA ARG A 875 38.75 28.04 10.00
C ARG A 875 39.93 28.94 10.36
N VAL A 876 41.03 28.80 9.62
CA VAL A 876 42.24 29.61 9.79
C VAL A 876 42.53 30.39 8.51
N TYR A 877 42.65 31.70 8.66
CA TYR A 877 42.90 32.63 7.57
C TYR A 877 44.31 33.22 7.70
N ARG A 878 45.02 33.35 6.59
CA ARG A 878 46.31 34.04 6.47
C ARG A 878 46.14 35.29 5.61
N ASP A 879 46.38 36.46 6.19
CA ASP A 879 46.20 37.77 5.57
C ASP A 879 44.82 37.91 4.86
N GLY A 880 43.77 37.37 5.50
CA GLY A 880 42.39 37.34 4.98
C GLY A 880 42.06 36.19 4.02
N THR A 881 43.03 35.35 3.63
CA THR A 881 42.82 34.19 2.74
C THR A 881 42.69 32.90 3.56
N LEU A 882 41.63 32.11 3.33
CA LEU A 882 41.44 30.82 4.03
C LEU A 882 42.58 29.84 3.68
N VAL A 883 43.33 29.38 4.68
CA VAL A 883 44.47 28.45 4.50
C VAL A 883 44.24 27.07 5.10
N SER A 884 43.27 26.88 5.99
CA SER A 884 42.94 25.57 6.60
C SER A 884 42.26 24.57 5.64
N GLY A 885 41.97 24.97 4.41
CA GLY A 885 41.18 24.19 3.46
C GLY A 885 39.66 24.41 3.59
N ALA A 886 38.89 23.82 2.67
CA ALA A 886 37.43 23.99 2.61
C ALA A 886 36.68 23.20 3.70
N SER A 887 37.26 22.11 4.18
CA SER A 887 36.76 21.35 5.34
C SER A 887 37.17 22.05 6.64
N LEU A 888 36.29 22.05 7.64
CA LEU A 888 36.60 22.58 8.97
C LEU A 888 37.71 21.76 9.64
N LEU A 889 38.60 22.42 10.36
CA LEU A 889 39.46 21.75 11.34
C LEU A 889 38.58 21.25 12.47
N ALA A 890 38.72 19.99 12.88
CA ALA A 890 37.83 19.38 13.89
C ALA A 890 37.80 20.20 15.20
N GLY A 891 36.62 20.30 15.85
CA GLY A 891 36.42 21.12 17.05
C GLY A 891 37.34 20.86 18.25
N ALA A 892 38.03 19.71 18.30
CA ALA A 892 39.08 19.43 19.29
C ALA A 892 40.48 19.97 18.91
N SER A 893 40.62 20.66 17.78
CA SER A 893 41.89 21.20 17.29
C SER A 893 42.09 22.63 17.79
N GLU A 894 43.06 22.80 18.69
CA GLU A 894 43.50 24.10 19.22
C GLU A 894 44.70 24.68 18.44
N SER A 895 45.07 24.07 17.31
CA SER A 895 46.17 24.53 16.46
C SER A 895 46.07 24.07 15.00
N TYR A 896 46.79 24.78 14.13
CA TYR A 896 46.94 24.52 12.70
C TYR A 896 48.39 24.80 12.26
N GLU A 897 48.97 23.92 11.44
CA GLU A 897 50.30 24.14 10.87
C GLU A 897 50.19 24.57 9.40
N ASP A 898 50.49 25.84 9.12
CA ASP A 898 50.63 26.32 7.76
C ASP A 898 52.05 26.04 7.23
N ALA A 899 52.18 24.96 6.46
CA ALA A 899 53.40 24.58 5.76
C ALA A 899 53.54 25.20 4.36
N THR A 900 52.63 26.10 3.95
CA THR A 900 52.65 26.77 2.62
C THR A 900 53.36 28.13 2.63
N VAL A 901 53.94 28.49 3.78
CA VAL A 901 54.64 29.76 4.04
C VAL A 901 56.04 29.80 3.42
N THR A 902 56.50 30.98 3.01
CA THR A 902 57.88 31.18 2.54
C THR A 902 58.82 31.66 3.65
N ALA A 903 60.07 31.20 3.61
CA ALA A 903 61.14 31.65 4.51
C ALA A 903 61.29 33.18 4.52
N ASP A 904 61.69 33.75 5.67
CA ASP A 904 61.91 35.18 5.89
C ASP A 904 60.70 36.11 5.61
N THR A 905 59.51 35.55 5.37
CA THR A 905 58.26 36.30 5.16
C THR A 905 57.44 36.36 6.45
N GLN A 906 56.90 37.54 6.78
CA GLN A 906 55.95 37.72 7.87
C GLN A 906 54.52 37.56 7.35
N TYR A 907 53.68 36.84 8.11
CA TYR A 907 52.26 36.61 7.81
C TYR A 907 51.40 36.93 9.03
N GLY A 908 50.18 37.44 8.81
CA GLY A 908 49.14 37.59 9.81
C GLY A 908 48.11 36.46 9.74
N TYR A 909 47.68 35.95 10.89
CA TYR A 909 46.69 34.88 11.00
C TYR A 909 45.52 35.27 11.89
N THR A 910 44.31 34.89 11.46
CA THR A 910 43.07 34.97 12.26
C THR A 910 42.33 33.63 12.23
N VAL A 911 41.53 33.39 13.25
CA VAL A 911 40.77 32.14 13.44
C VAL A 911 39.30 32.47 13.73
N THR A 912 38.40 31.64 13.22
CA THR A 912 36.96 31.64 13.56
C THR A 912 36.55 30.25 14.00
N ALA A 913 35.54 30.19 14.88
CA ALA A 913 34.87 28.96 15.31
C ALA A 913 33.58 28.78 14.50
N VAL A 914 33.22 27.54 14.21
CA VAL A 914 32.01 27.18 13.46
C VAL A 914 31.26 26.08 14.21
N ASP A 915 29.97 26.26 14.45
CA ASP A 915 29.12 25.25 15.11
C ASP A 915 28.56 24.18 14.15
N THR A 916 27.84 23.19 14.69
CA THR A 916 27.18 22.12 13.93
C THR A 916 26.02 22.59 13.07
N SER A 917 25.46 23.77 13.36
CA SER A 917 24.46 24.48 12.56
C SER A 917 25.11 25.22 11.36
N GLY A 918 26.43 25.37 11.39
CA GLY A 918 27.26 26.04 10.37
C GLY A 918 27.45 27.54 10.60
N ASN A 919 27.02 28.10 11.74
CA ASN A 919 27.23 29.53 12.02
C ASN A 919 28.71 29.78 12.36
N GLU A 920 29.31 30.81 11.76
CA GLU A 920 30.73 31.16 11.95
C GLU A 920 30.88 32.39 12.87
N SER A 921 31.79 32.31 13.83
CA SER A 921 32.03 33.37 14.81
C SER A 921 32.76 34.58 14.22
N ALA A 922 32.71 35.71 14.94
CA ALA A 922 33.48 36.89 14.56
C ALA A 922 34.99 36.58 14.57
N VAL A 923 35.71 37.13 13.58
CA VAL A 923 37.16 36.90 13.42
C VAL A 923 37.95 37.29 14.67
N SER A 924 38.92 36.44 15.03
CA SER A 924 39.85 36.72 16.12
C SER A 924 40.68 37.99 15.90
N SER A 925 41.39 38.42 16.95
CA SER A 925 42.56 39.29 16.78
C SER A 925 43.61 38.60 15.89
N THR A 926 44.38 39.41 15.15
CA THR A 926 45.42 38.90 14.24
C THR A 926 46.73 38.62 14.99
N ALA A 927 47.21 37.38 14.92
CA ALA A 927 48.56 37.00 15.35
C ALA A 927 49.54 37.09 14.18
N THR A 928 50.79 37.51 14.40
CA THR A 928 51.79 37.59 13.32
C THR A 928 53.05 36.79 13.64
N SER A 929 53.68 36.19 12.63
CA SER A 929 54.95 35.46 12.76
C SER A 929 55.78 35.47 11.48
N THR A 930 57.09 35.22 11.60
CA THR A 930 58.06 35.23 10.49
C THR A 930 58.86 33.92 10.47
N VAL A 931 58.86 33.22 9.34
CA VAL A 931 59.49 31.88 9.19
C VAL A 931 61.01 31.94 9.32
N VAL A 932 61.62 31.03 10.10
CA VAL A 932 63.08 31.03 10.42
C VAL A 932 63.77 29.70 10.11
N THR A 933 64.95 29.76 9.46
CA THR A 933 65.73 28.58 9.03
C THR A 933 66.61 27.99 10.15
N PRO A 934 66.57 26.67 10.47
CA PRO A 934 67.43 26.06 11.49
C PRO A 934 68.66 25.28 10.95
N SER A 935 69.63 25.06 11.84
CA SER A 935 70.86 24.26 11.62
C SER A 935 70.77 22.85 12.25
N ALA A 936 71.72 21.96 11.94
CA ALA A 936 71.50 20.50 11.89
C ALA A 936 71.83 19.63 13.15
N SER A 937 70.98 18.60 13.39
CA SER A 937 71.22 17.22 13.96
C SER A 937 71.94 17.02 15.33
N PRO A 938 71.82 15.85 16.07
CA PRO A 938 71.29 14.51 15.68
C PRO A 938 70.39 13.75 16.72
N SER A 939 70.08 12.47 16.41
CA SER A 939 69.15 11.49 17.06
C SER A 939 69.67 10.77 18.34
N PRO A 940 68.78 10.29 19.27
CA PRO A 940 68.44 8.83 19.46
C PRO A 940 66.99 8.56 20.04
N SER A 941 66.48 7.37 20.46
CA SER A 941 66.46 5.95 19.96
C SER A 941 65.57 4.99 20.84
N VAL A 942 64.96 3.91 20.29
CA VAL A 942 64.27 2.70 20.92
C VAL A 942 63.02 2.92 21.83
N SER A 943 62.06 1.98 22.08
CA SER A 943 62.02 0.48 22.04
C SER A 943 60.62 -0.19 21.78
N GLU A 944 60.63 -1.52 21.58
CA GLU A 944 59.58 -2.55 21.32
C GLU A 944 58.32 -2.57 22.24
N SER A 945 57.15 -3.12 21.85
CA SER A 945 56.82 -4.57 21.76
C SER A 945 55.50 -4.88 20.99
N ALA A 946 55.28 -6.14 20.58
CA ALA A 946 54.29 -6.58 19.57
C ALA A 946 53.12 -7.48 20.09
N SER A 947 52.02 -7.57 19.32
CA SER A 947 51.26 -8.81 18.98
C SER A 947 50.03 -8.51 18.09
N GLU A 948 49.64 -9.44 17.20
CA GLU A 948 48.64 -9.24 16.13
C GLU A 948 47.18 -9.64 16.48
N SER A 949 46.20 -8.89 15.91
CA SER A 949 44.91 -9.23 15.24
C SER A 949 44.02 -10.45 15.64
N PRO A 950 42.69 -10.50 15.28
CA PRO A 950 41.91 -9.53 14.46
C PRO A 950 40.46 -9.18 14.92
N SER A 951 39.90 -8.14 14.28
CA SER A 951 38.47 -7.95 13.94
C SER A 951 37.40 -7.73 15.04
N ALA A 952 36.90 -6.50 15.17
CA ALA A 952 35.48 -6.22 15.46
C ALA A 952 35.03 -4.79 15.01
N SER A 953 33.81 -4.73 14.47
CA SER A 953 32.84 -3.63 14.23
C SER A 953 33.15 -2.17 14.62
N PRO A 954 32.71 -1.16 13.82
CA PRO A 954 32.70 0.24 14.25
C PRO A 954 31.70 0.49 15.40
N SER A 955 32.02 1.47 16.25
CA SER A 955 31.13 2.00 17.31
C SER A 955 30.13 3.02 16.74
N PRO A 956 28.87 3.03 17.19
CA PRO A 956 27.97 4.14 16.94
C PRO A 956 28.26 5.28 17.93
N SER A 957 28.34 6.50 17.42
CA SER A 957 28.34 7.74 18.21
C SER A 957 27.52 8.80 17.47
N GLU A 958 26.30 8.45 17.11
CA GLU A 958 25.29 9.38 16.62
C GLU A 958 24.48 9.92 17.80
N THR A 959 24.20 11.22 17.78
CA THR A 959 23.55 11.95 18.87
C THR A 959 22.08 11.56 18.99
N VAL A 960 21.76 10.71 19.96
CA VAL A 960 20.39 10.34 20.31
C VAL A 960 19.62 11.57 20.83
N LYS A 961 18.55 11.96 20.16
CA LYS A 961 17.67 13.06 20.53
C LYS A 961 16.75 12.65 21.69
N THR A 962 16.82 13.34 22.82
CA THR A 962 15.86 13.13 23.92
C THR A 962 14.45 13.55 23.47
N ILE A 963 13.51 12.61 23.44
CA ILE A 963 12.10 12.88 23.15
C ILE A 963 11.40 13.34 24.45
N PRO A 964 10.90 14.59 24.54
CA PRO A 964 10.20 15.07 25.73
C PRO A 964 8.92 14.27 26.00
N GLY A 965 8.69 13.91 27.25
CA GLY A 965 7.46 13.19 27.66
C GLY A 965 7.41 11.71 27.30
N ALA A 966 8.50 11.10 26.82
CA ALA A 966 8.53 9.66 26.51
C ALA A 966 8.22 8.76 27.74
N ASP A 967 7.14 7.98 27.66
CA ASP A 967 6.77 6.96 28.66
C ASP A 967 7.66 5.71 28.60
N ALA A 968 8.19 5.41 27.42
CA ALA A 968 9.06 4.28 27.16
C ALA A 968 10.15 4.64 26.14
N VAL A 969 11.38 4.26 26.45
CA VAL A 969 12.53 4.32 25.53
C VAL A 969 12.89 2.90 25.08
N VAL A 970 13.05 2.72 23.77
CA VAL A 970 13.54 1.49 23.13
C VAL A 970 14.97 1.74 22.66
N ALA A 971 15.91 0.85 23.00
CA ALA A 971 17.27 0.90 22.48
C ALA A 971 17.84 -0.52 22.30
N ALA A 972 18.30 -0.84 21.09
CA ALA A 972 18.81 -2.17 20.74
C ALA A 972 20.03 -2.61 21.57
N ASP A 973 20.81 -1.67 22.08
CA ASP A 973 21.98 -1.90 22.95
C ASP A 973 21.62 -2.18 24.43
N GLY A 974 20.36 -1.98 24.82
CA GLY A 974 19.88 -2.13 26.19
C GLY A 974 20.01 -0.87 27.07
N SER A 975 20.31 0.29 26.49
CA SER A 975 20.33 1.58 27.21
C SER A 975 18.94 2.12 27.56
N GLY A 976 17.89 1.69 26.83
CA GLY A 976 16.50 2.05 27.05
C GLY A 976 15.75 1.15 28.05
N ASN A 977 14.45 1.40 28.23
CA ASN A 977 13.57 0.54 29.03
C ASN A 977 13.30 -0.82 28.37
N PHE A 978 13.36 -0.87 27.03
CA PHE A 978 13.13 -2.08 26.23
C PHE A 978 14.19 -2.20 25.13
N THR A 979 14.48 -3.43 24.71
CA THR A 979 15.40 -3.71 23.57
C THR A 979 14.68 -3.95 22.24
N THR A 980 13.34 -3.96 22.25
CA THR A 980 12.47 -4.24 21.08
C THR A 980 11.23 -3.36 21.14
N VAL A 981 10.77 -2.90 19.97
CA VAL A 981 9.60 -2.03 19.80
C VAL A 981 8.32 -2.75 20.23
N GLN A 982 8.19 -4.04 19.88
CA GLN A 982 7.02 -4.83 20.26
C GLN A 982 6.91 -5.02 21.78
N ALA A 983 8.01 -5.05 22.53
CA ALA A 983 7.97 -5.12 23.99
C ALA A 983 7.45 -3.83 24.62
N ALA A 984 7.85 -2.65 24.12
CA ALA A 984 7.30 -1.38 24.55
C ALA A 984 5.80 -1.26 24.25
N ILE A 985 5.36 -1.65 23.04
CA ILE A 985 3.93 -1.68 22.66
C ILE A 985 3.13 -2.66 23.54
N ASN A 986 3.71 -3.79 23.94
CA ASN A 986 3.06 -4.72 24.86
C ASN A 986 2.89 -4.10 26.26
N ALA A 987 3.88 -3.34 26.73
CA ALA A 987 3.87 -2.68 28.02
C ALA A 987 3.03 -1.40 28.08
N SER A 988 2.75 -0.75 26.94
CA SER A 988 2.05 0.53 26.90
C SER A 988 0.65 0.50 27.52
N THR A 989 0.23 1.63 28.09
CA THR A 989 -1.18 1.86 28.45
C THR A 989 -1.95 2.45 27.28
N THR A 990 -3.28 2.51 27.40
CA THR A 990 -4.12 3.24 26.44
C THR A 990 -3.95 4.74 26.67
N GLY A 991 -3.51 5.48 25.65
CA GLY A 991 -3.40 6.93 25.73
C GLY A 991 -4.75 7.64 25.51
N THR A 992 -4.72 8.97 25.58
CA THR A 992 -5.84 9.86 25.24
C THR A 992 -5.38 11.04 24.39
N ALA A 993 -6.31 11.81 23.82
CA ALA A 993 -5.96 13.00 23.03
C ALA A 993 -5.19 14.08 23.82
N ALA A 994 -5.37 14.13 25.14
CA ALA A 994 -4.70 15.10 26.02
C ALA A 994 -3.44 14.53 26.71
N ASP A 995 -3.22 13.22 26.59
CA ASP A 995 -2.18 12.46 27.29
C ASP A 995 -1.86 11.19 26.45
N PRO A 996 -1.14 11.34 25.32
CA PRO A 996 -0.79 10.23 24.45
C PRO A 996 0.34 9.40 25.07
N TYR A 997 0.37 8.09 24.81
CA TYR A 997 1.46 7.22 25.26
C TYR A 997 2.63 7.28 24.27
N ILE A 998 3.77 7.81 24.69
CA ILE A 998 4.91 8.12 23.82
C ILE A 998 6.02 7.05 23.94
N ILE A 999 6.33 6.39 22.84
CA ILE A 999 7.44 5.43 22.70
C ILE A 999 8.56 6.08 21.88
N ALA A 1000 9.66 6.42 22.52
CA ALA A 1000 10.89 6.85 21.85
C ALA A 1000 11.71 5.64 21.40
N VAL A 1001 12.24 5.64 20.18
CA VAL A 1001 13.04 4.53 19.64
C VAL A 1001 14.40 5.05 19.18
N ASN A 1002 15.44 4.72 19.95
CA ASN A 1002 16.82 5.14 19.69
C ASN A 1002 17.35 4.57 18.36
N PRO A 1003 18.31 5.26 17.70
CA PRO A 1003 19.00 4.78 16.51
C PRO A 1003 19.43 3.31 16.60
N GLY A 1004 19.28 2.59 15.49
CA GLY A 1004 19.58 1.17 15.37
C GLY A 1004 18.60 0.41 14.48
N THR A 1005 18.98 -0.83 14.12
CA THR A 1005 18.18 -1.73 13.30
C THR A 1005 17.46 -2.78 14.17
N TYR A 1006 16.15 -2.66 14.25
CA TYR A 1006 15.23 -3.53 14.98
C TYR A 1006 14.63 -4.57 14.03
N ARG A 1007 15.27 -5.75 13.95
CA ARG A 1007 14.78 -6.86 13.12
C ARG A 1007 13.66 -7.64 13.82
N GLU A 1008 12.45 -7.12 13.77
CA GLU A 1008 11.25 -7.69 14.40
C GLU A 1008 9.97 -7.42 13.60
N VAL A 1009 8.95 -8.27 13.80
CA VAL A 1009 7.59 -8.02 13.29
C VAL A 1009 6.78 -7.34 14.39
N VAL A 1010 6.23 -6.16 14.08
CA VAL A 1010 5.55 -5.28 15.03
C VAL A 1010 4.05 -5.20 14.75
N SER A 1011 3.24 -5.22 15.80
CA SER A 1011 1.78 -5.13 15.73
C SER A 1011 1.23 -4.17 16.81
N LEU A 1012 0.95 -2.93 16.42
CA LEU A 1012 0.23 -1.95 17.23
C LEU A 1012 -1.27 -2.14 17.05
N LYS A 1013 -1.96 -2.72 18.04
CA LYS A 1013 -3.42 -3.00 17.98
C LYS A 1013 -4.09 -2.75 19.33
N ASN A 1014 -5.29 -2.15 19.30
CA ASN A 1014 -6.08 -1.81 20.48
C ASN A 1014 -5.35 -0.85 21.47
N LYS A 1015 -4.48 0.01 20.93
CA LYS A 1015 -3.71 1.03 21.66
C LYS A 1015 -3.90 2.41 20.98
N PRO A 1016 -5.06 3.06 21.14
CA PRO A 1016 -5.26 4.39 20.58
C PRO A 1016 -4.42 5.44 21.30
N TYR A 1017 -4.14 6.55 20.62
CA TYR A 1017 -3.29 7.65 21.13
C TYR A 1017 -1.91 7.15 21.59
N THR A 1018 -1.32 6.23 20.83
CA THR A 1018 0.09 5.86 20.96
C THR A 1018 0.90 6.59 19.90
N GLN A 1019 2.03 7.17 20.31
CA GLN A 1019 3.02 7.79 19.44
C GLN A 1019 4.29 6.94 19.43
N ILE A 1020 4.89 6.71 18.28
CA ILE A 1020 6.18 6.01 18.15
C ILE A 1020 7.13 6.92 17.37
N ILE A 1021 8.15 7.44 18.05
CA ILE A 1021 9.01 8.51 17.54
C ILE A 1021 10.46 8.02 17.49
N GLY A 1022 11.08 8.04 16.32
CA GLY A 1022 12.52 7.78 16.21
C GLY A 1022 13.34 8.91 16.81
N ALA A 1023 14.31 8.56 17.66
CA ALA A 1023 15.19 9.50 18.35
C ALA A 1023 16.50 9.78 17.58
N GLY A 1024 16.54 9.47 16.28
CA GLY A 1024 17.63 9.83 15.37
C GLY A 1024 17.61 11.29 14.93
N GLY A 1025 18.68 11.73 14.27
CA GLY A 1025 18.73 13.00 13.55
C GLY A 1025 17.96 12.95 12.23
N SER A 1026 17.78 11.75 11.67
CA SER A 1026 16.96 11.46 10.51
C SER A 1026 16.17 10.16 10.66
N ALA A 1027 15.11 10.00 9.88
CA ALA A 1027 14.30 8.80 9.82
C ALA A 1027 15.07 7.56 9.36
N SER A 1028 16.25 7.72 8.74
CA SER A 1028 17.17 6.61 8.40
C SER A 1028 17.77 5.91 9.60
N ASP A 1029 17.91 6.59 10.74
CA ASP A 1029 18.80 6.17 11.81
C ASP A 1029 18.14 5.09 12.68
N THR A 1030 16.81 5.11 12.76
CA THR A 1030 15.97 4.11 13.44
C THR A 1030 15.23 3.28 12.39
N VAL A 1031 15.54 1.99 12.29
CA VAL A 1031 15.00 1.09 11.24
C VAL A 1031 14.30 -0.11 11.84
N ILE A 1032 13.01 -0.29 11.60
CA ILE A 1032 12.25 -1.52 11.89
C ILE A 1032 12.18 -2.36 10.61
N VAL A 1033 12.67 -3.61 10.62
CA VAL A 1033 12.86 -4.40 9.40
C VAL A 1033 12.50 -5.88 9.55
N TYR A 1034 11.92 -6.49 8.51
CA TYR A 1034 11.71 -7.94 8.42
C TYR A 1034 11.55 -8.41 6.95
N ASP A 1035 11.66 -9.71 6.69
CA ASP A 1035 11.76 -10.32 5.35
C ASP A 1035 10.57 -11.25 4.98
N ASN A 1036 9.40 -11.06 5.60
CA ASN A 1036 8.24 -11.89 5.28
C ASN A 1036 7.63 -11.48 3.93
N ALA A 1037 7.45 -12.45 3.02
CA ALA A 1037 6.58 -12.32 1.86
C ALA A 1037 5.28 -13.13 2.03
N SER A 1038 4.28 -12.86 1.20
CA SER A 1038 2.98 -13.52 1.24
C SER A 1038 3.07 -15.05 1.06
N GLY A 1039 4.04 -15.51 0.27
CA GLY A 1039 4.38 -16.91 0.03
C GLY A 1039 5.23 -17.56 1.13
N THR A 1040 5.88 -16.78 2.01
CA THR A 1040 6.75 -17.33 3.07
C THR A 1040 5.97 -18.27 3.98
N THR A 1041 6.52 -19.45 4.28
CA THR A 1041 5.81 -20.50 5.02
C THR A 1041 5.88 -20.29 6.53
N LYS A 1042 4.72 -20.33 7.20
CA LYS A 1042 4.61 -20.28 8.66
C LYS A 1042 5.13 -21.57 9.30
N SER A 1043 5.70 -21.47 10.50
CA SER A 1043 6.17 -22.62 11.30
C SER A 1043 5.07 -23.64 11.66
N GLY A 1044 3.80 -23.22 11.66
CA GLY A 1044 2.62 -24.08 11.83
C GLY A 1044 2.01 -24.64 10.52
N GLY A 1045 2.57 -24.30 9.36
CA GLY A 1045 1.98 -24.59 8.04
C GLY A 1045 1.09 -23.47 7.50
N GLY A 1046 0.85 -23.48 6.18
CA GLY A 1046 0.30 -22.34 5.45
C GLY A 1046 1.35 -21.26 5.20
N THR A 1047 0.97 -20.20 4.47
CA THR A 1047 1.85 -19.05 4.18
C THR A 1047 1.40 -17.80 4.95
N TYR A 1048 2.18 -16.73 4.92
CA TYR A 1048 1.80 -15.47 5.59
C TYR A 1048 0.58 -14.80 4.95
N GLY A 1049 0.50 -14.75 3.62
CA GLY A 1049 -0.45 -13.93 2.86
C GLY A 1049 -0.09 -12.44 2.92
N THR A 1050 -0.56 -11.62 1.98
CA THR A 1050 -0.13 -10.20 1.85
C THR A 1050 -0.24 -9.44 3.17
N GLY A 1051 -1.42 -9.38 3.79
CA GLY A 1051 -1.60 -8.71 5.08
C GLY A 1051 -0.92 -9.40 6.28
N GLY A 1052 -0.40 -10.62 6.12
CA GLY A 1052 0.43 -11.29 7.12
C GLY A 1052 1.93 -11.12 6.89
N SER A 1053 2.33 -10.53 5.76
CA SER A 1053 3.74 -10.28 5.38
C SER A 1053 4.29 -9.00 6.01
N ALA A 1054 3.41 -8.12 6.52
CA ALA A 1054 3.75 -6.82 7.08
C ALA A 1054 4.84 -6.87 8.16
N THR A 1055 5.93 -6.11 7.97
CA THR A 1055 6.91 -5.81 9.03
C THR A 1055 6.23 -5.08 10.19
N PHE A 1056 5.44 -4.04 9.88
CA PHE A 1056 4.66 -3.30 10.86
C PHE A 1056 3.17 -3.37 10.52
N THR A 1057 2.34 -3.77 11.48
CA THR A 1057 0.87 -3.66 11.38
C THR A 1057 0.36 -2.62 12.37
N ASN A 1058 -0.23 -1.52 11.89
CA ASN A 1058 -0.90 -0.53 12.72
C ASN A 1058 -2.43 -0.66 12.59
N GLY A 1059 -3.06 -1.35 13.54
CA GLY A 1059 -4.51 -1.46 13.67
C GLY A 1059 -5.11 -0.62 14.80
N SER A 1060 -4.40 0.39 15.29
CA SER A 1060 -4.87 1.32 16.34
C SER A 1060 -5.38 2.63 15.72
N LYS A 1061 -6.35 3.28 16.37
CA LYS A 1061 -6.89 4.60 15.95
C LYS A 1061 -6.16 5.76 16.63
N ASN A 1062 -6.09 6.93 16.01
CA ASN A 1062 -5.42 8.12 16.55
C ASN A 1062 -3.96 7.84 16.94
N THR A 1063 -3.11 7.49 15.97
CA THR A 1063 -1.69 7.16 16.25
C THR A 1063 -0.78 8.04 15.43
N LEU A 1064 0.37 8.42 16.01
CA LEU A 1064 1.48 9.05 15.29
C LEU A 1064 2.63 8.05 15.19
N ILE A 1065 3.22 7.91 14.01
CA ILE A 1065 4.55 7.32 13.84
C ILE A 1065 5.42 8.37 13.15
N GLU A 1066 6.57 8.68 13.75
CA GLU A 1066 7.40 9.83 13.36
C GLU A 1066 8.88 9.48 13.26
N ASN A 1067 9.59 10.07 12.29
CA ASN A 1067 11.05 10.09 12.21
C ASN A 1067 11.72 8.71 12.27
N LEU A 1068 11.18 7.71 11.56
CA LEU A 1068 11.75 6.36 11.50
C LEU A 1068 11.51 5.64 10.17
N THR A 1069 12.30 4.61 9.91
CA THR A 1069 12.18 3.73 8.75
C THR A 1069 11.43 2.44 9.14
N ILE A 1070 10.45 2.05 8.32
CA ILE A 1070 9.81 0.73 8.33
C ILE A 1070 10.13 0.05 6.99
N SER A 1071 10.77 -1.12 7.02
CA SER A 1071 11.23 -1.81 5.82
C SER A 1071 10.74 -3.25 5.76
N ASN A 1072 10.37 -3.72 4.57
CA ASN A 1072 10.39 -5.14 4.25
C ASN A 1072 11.58 -5.44 3.35
N ASP A 1073 12.57 -6.18 3.86
CA ASP A 1073 13.83 -6.47 3.16
C ASP A 1073 13.83 -7.83 2.45
N PHE A 1074 12.65 -8.31 2.04
CA PHE A 1074 12.50 -9.51 1.24
C PHE A 1074 13.20 -9.39 -0.13
N ASP A 1075 14.27 -10.18 -0.31
CA ASP A 1075 15.02 -10.29 -1.57
C ASP A 1075 14.27 -11.16 -2.60
N GLU A 1076 13.54 -10.48 -3.50
CA GLU A 1076 12.86 -11.13 -4.63
C GLU A 1076 13.79 -11.91 -5.56
N THR A 1077 15.07 -11.53 -5.65
CA THR A 1077 16.06 -12.21 -6.51
C THR A 1077 16.50 -13.53 -5.88
N ALA A 1078 16.75 -13.55 -4.58
CA ALA A 1078 17.04 -14.78 -3.83
C ALA A 1078 15.83 -15.74 -3.77
N HIS A 1079 14.60 -15.20 -3.87
CA HIS A 1079 13.34 -15.92 -3.72
C HIS A 1079 12.49 -16.02 -5.00
N ALA A 1080 13.16 -16.15 -6.15
CA ALA A 1080 12.52 -16.33 -7.46
C ALA A 1080 11.46 -17.47 -7.51
N ASP A 1081 11.56 -18.48 -6.63
CA ASP A 1081 10.59 -19.58 -6.50
C ASP A 1081 9.24 -19.14 -5.93
N LEU A 1082 9.22 -18.17 -4.99
CA LEU A 1082 8.00 -17.56 -4.46
C LEU A 1082 7.44 -16.50 -5.42
N VAL A 1083 8.33 -15.73 -6.04
CA VAL A 1083 8.03 -14.64 -6.98
C VAL A 1083 7.34 -15.17 -8.25
N SER A 1084 7.78 -16.31 -8.79
CA SER A 1084 7.21 -16.90 -10.01
C SER A 1084 5.76 -17.41 -9.88
N GLY A 1085 5.24 -17.50 -8.65
CA GLY A 1085 3.89 -17.99 -8.34
C GLY A 1085 2.84 -16.92 -8.01
N TYR A 1086 3.14 -15.63 -8.23
CA TYR A 1086 2.32 -14.49 -7.79
C TYR A 1086 2.15 -14.38 -6.25
N VAL A 1087 3.10 -14.89 -5.47
CA VAL A 1087 3.11 -14.85 -3.99
C VAL A 1087 4.34 -14.13 -3.41
N GLY A 1088 4.83 -13.12 -4.13
CA GLY A 1088 5.99 -12.30 -3.77
C GLY A 1088 5.68 -11.01 -3.00
N GLN A 1089 4.41 -10.69 -2.74
CA GLN A 1089 4.02 -9.45 -2.04
C GLN A 1089 4.65 -9.37 -0.65
N ALA A 1090 5.33 -8.27 -0.33
CA ALA A 1090 6.17 -8.13 0.85
C ALA A 1090 5.94 -6.75 1.49
N VAL A 1091 4.92 -6.67 2.34
CA VAL A 1091 4.43 -5.42 2.92
C VAL A 1091 5.43 -4.90 3.98
N ALA A 1092 5.81 -3.63 3.91
CA ALA A 1092 6.52 -2.94 4.99
C ALA A 1092 5.52 -2.48 6.07
N LEU A 1093 4.49 -1.75 5.66
CA LEU A 1093 3.44 -1.23 6.55
C LEU A 1093 2.04 -1.69 6.12
N LEU A 1094 1.34 -2.38 7.03
CA LEU A 1094 -0.10 -2.57 6.97
C LEU A 1094 -0.78 -1.54 7.87
N ALA A 1095 -1.28 -0.48 7.27
CA ALA A 1095 -2.12 0.52 7.93
C ALA A 1095 -3.57 0.02 7.91
N GLN A 1096 -4.25 0.08 9.08
CA GLN A 1096 -5.62 -0.44 9.23
C GLN A 1096 -6.51 0.34 10.19
N GLY A 1097 -5.93 1.20 11.03
CA GLY A 1097 -6.70 2.05 11.93
C GLY A 1097 -7.36 3.23 11.22
N ASP A 1098 -7.83 4.17 12.04
CA ASP A 1098 -8.41 5.43 11.61
C ASP A 1098 -7.63 6.55 12.27
N ARG A 1099 -7.48 7.68 11.57
CA ARG A 1099 -6.73 8.83 12.05
C ARG A 1099 -5.29 8.45 12.40
N GLN A 1100 -4.62 7.78 11.46
CA GLN A 1100 -3.21 7.43 11.57
C GLN A 1100 -2.38 8.51 10.86
N VAL A 1101 -1.41 9.07 11.57
CA VAL A 1101 -0.44 10.03 11.05
C VAL A 1101 0.92 9.34 10.96
N TYR A 1102 1.57 9.52 9.82
CA TYR A 1102 2.91 9.04 9.52
C TYR A 1102 3.70 10.25 9.02
N GLU A 1103 4.54 10.81 9.90
CA GLU A 1103 5.24 12.09 9.71
C GLU A 1103 6.74 11.83 9.56
N ASN A 1104 7.38 12.28 8.47
CA ASN A 1104 8.81 12.02 8.25
C ASN A 1104 9.16 10.53 8.44
N VAL A 1105 8.39 9.63 7.81
CA VAL A 1105 8.67 8.19 7.83
C VAL A 1105 9.27 7.73 6.50
N ARG A 1106 10.06 6.66 6.56
CA ARG A 1106 10.58 5.98 5.36
C ARG A 1106 9.97 4.59 5.25
N LEU A 1107 9.19 4.32 4.21
CA LEU A 1107 8.63 2.99 3.93
C LEU A 1107 9.39 2.34 2.79
N LEU A 1108 10.15 1.28 3.07
CA LEU A 1108 11.05 0.64 2.11
C LEU A 1108 10.59 -0.78 1.76
N GLY A 1109 10.44 -1.10 0.48
CA GLY A 1109 10.00 -2.41 0.01
C GLY A 1109 10.04 -2.52 -1.52
N ASN A 1110 9.42 -3.58 -2.07
CA ASN A 1110 9.31 -3.80 -3.51
C ASN A 1110 7.83 -3.88 -3.92
N GLN A 1111 7.27 -5.10 -3.99
CA GLN A 1111 5.86 -5.32 -4.27
C GLN A 1111 4.99 -5.16 -3.01
N ASP A 1112 3.92 -4.37 -3.10
CA ASP A 1112 2.93 -4.10 -2.04
C ASP A 1112 3.53 -3.40 -0.77
N THR A 1113 4.55 -2.53 -0.88
CA THR A 1113 5.25 -1.88 0.26
C THR A 1113 4.30 -1.32 1.33
N LEU A 1114 3.27 -0.57 0.93
CA LEU A 1114 2.21 -0.04 1.80
C LEU A 1114 0.87 -0.70 1.44
N TYR A 1115 0.26 -1.35 2.43
CA TYR A 1115 -1.11 -1.85 2.35
C TYR A 1115 -2.03 -1.00 3.24
N ALA A 1116 -2.72 -0.03 2.63
CA ALA A 1116 -3.74 0.83 3.22
C ALA A 1116 -5.09 0.09 3.27
N LYS A 1117 -5.71 -0.07 4.45
CA LYS A 1117 -6.77 -1.09 4.60
C LYS A 1117 -7.89 -0.74 5.57
N TYR A 1118 -9.15 -0.88 5.13
CA TYR A 1118 -10.29 -0.82 6.05
C TYR A 1118 -10.20 -1.84 7.18
N SER A 1119 -10.48 -1.38 8.40
CA SER A 1119 -10.85 -2.23 9.53
C SER A 1119 -12.19 -2.93 9.28
N SER A 1120 -12.36 -4.15 9.79
CA SER A 1120 -13.65 -4.87 9.76
C SER A 1120 -14.69 -4.33 10.74
N THR A 1121 -14.35 -3.32 11.56
CA THR A 1121 -15.29 -2.52 12.37
C THR A 1121 -15.54 -1.18 11.69
N ALA A 1122 -16.80 -0.92 11.34
CA ALA A 1122 -17.21 0.21 10.50
C ALA A 1122 -16.88 1.60 11.07
N GLY A 1123 -16.67 2.56 10.17
CA GLY A 1123 -16.30 3.95 10.46
C GLY A 1123 -14.83 4.20 10.15
N ASP A 1124 -14.61 4.61 8.89
CA ASP A 1124 -13.41 5.15 8.20
C ASP A 1124 -12.02 4.68 8.66
N SER A 1125 -11.19 4.26 7.71
CA SER A 1125 -9.75 4.02 7.91
C SER A 1125 -8.98 5.09 7.16
N ARG A 1126 -8.73 6.23 7.83
CA ARG A 1126 -8.00 7.38 7.27
C ARG A 1126 -6.55 7.39 7.73
N GLU A 1127 -5.66 7.52 6.76
CA GLU A 1127 -4.21 7.34 6.89
C GLU A 1127 -3.55 8.53 6.19
N TYR A 1128 -2.75 9.30 6.92
CA TYR A 1128 -2.10 10.53 6.43
C TYR A 1128 -0.58 10.35 6.51
N PHE A 1129 0.08 10.39 5.35
CA PHE A 1129 1.51 10.34 5.17
C PHE A 1129 1.98 11.73 4.75
N HIS A 1130 2.87 12.32 5.53
CA HIS A 1130 3.34 13.70 5.34
C HIS A 1130 4.85 13.81 5.49
N ASN A 1131 5.50 14.66 4.69
CA ASN A 1131 6.95 14.87 4.69
C ASN A 1131 7.72 13.54 4.60
N SER A 1132 7.18 12.56 3.87
CA SER A 1132 7.57 11.14 3.97
C SER A 1132 8.22 10.61 2.70
N TYR A 1133 8.86 9.45 2.80
CA TYR A 1133 9.50 8.76 1.69
C TYR A 1133 8.98 7.33 1.58
N ILE A 1134 8.52 6.91 0.40
CA ILE A 1134 7.99 5.57 0.16
C ILE A 1134 8.57 5.03 -1.14
N GLU A 1135 9.13 3.81 -1.12
CA GLU A 1135 9.70 3.17 -2.30
C GLU A 1135 9.09 1.79 -2.61
N GLY A 1136 9.06 1.42 -3.89
CA GLY A 1136 8.62 0.11 -4.35
C GLY A 1136 8.50 0.01 -5.88
N ASP A 1137 8.02 -1.13 -6.38
CA ASP A 1137 8.04 -1.45 -7.81
C ASP A 1137 6.68 -1.83 -8.42
N VAL A 1138 5.92 -2.74 -7.78
CA VAL A 1138 4.62 -3.24 -8.26
C VAL A 1138 3.57 -3.03 -7.18
N ASP A 1139 2.52 -2.28 -7.52
CA ASP A 1139 1.36 -2.04 -6.67
C ASP A 1139 1.78 -1.54 -5.27
N PHE A 1140 2.89 -0.80 -5.16
CA PHE A 1140 3.53 -0.58 -3.86
C PHE A 1140 2.72 0.34 -2.93
N LEU A 1141 1.75 1.07 -3.47
CA LEU A 1141 0.61 1.62 -2.74
C LEU A 1141 -0.64 0.78 -3.05
N CYS A 1142 -1.12 -0.08 -2.15
CA CYS A 1142 -2.28 -0.94 -2.42
C CYS A 1142 -3.32 -0.97 -1.30
N GLY A 1143 -4.53 -1.44 -1.67
CA GLY A 1143 -5.59 -1.73 -0.72
C GLY A 1143 -6.78 -0.77 -0.79
N ASN A 1144 -7.63 -0.79 0.25
CA ASN A 1144 -8.96 -0.19 0.21
C ASN A 1144 -9.18 0.95 1.22
N GLY A 1145 -8.19 1.33 2.03
CA GLY A 1145 -8.28 2.46 2.97
C GLY A 1145 -8.32 3.83 2.27
N ILE A 1146 -8.53 4.89 3.06
CA ILE A 1146 -8.42 6.28 2.63
C ILE A 1146 -6.99 6.73 2.98
N ALA A 1147 -6.08 6.65 2.01
CA ALA A 1147 -4.67 7.02 2.20
C ALA A 1147 -4.38 8.34 1.48
N VAL A 1148 -3.84 9.30 2.21
CA VAL A 1148 -3.42 10.60 1.69
C VAL A 1148 -1.91 10.73 1.85
N PHE A 1149 -1.25 11.05 0.75
CA PHE A 1149 0.18 11.33 0.65
C PHE A 1149 0.31 12.81 0.32
N ASP A 1150 0.85 13.58 1.26
CA ASP A 1150 1.07 15.03 1.17
C ASP A 1150 2.56 15.30 1.38
N ASP A 1151 3.15 16.24 0.65
CA ASP A 1151 4.62 16.52 0.70
C ASP A 1151 5.49 15.25 0.75
N THR A 1152 5.16 14.24 -0.07
CA THR A 1152 5.72 12.89 0.03
C THR A 1152 6.51 12.52 -1.22
N THR A 1153 7.70 11.96 -1.04
CA THR A 1153 8.52 11.39 -2.11
C THR A 1153 8.15 9.92 -2.35
N LEU A 1154 7.66 9.62 -3.55
CA LEU A 1154 7.26 8.30 -4.02
C LEU A 1154 8.29 7.79 -5.04
N LYS A 1155 9.23 6.95 -4.57
CA LYS A 1155 10.34 6.44 -5.37
C LYS A 1155 10.00 5.13 -6.07
N VAL A 1156 9.97 5.16 -7.39
CA VAL A 1156 9.74 4.01 -8.26
C VAL A 1156 11.06 3.27 -8.51
N LEU A 1157 11.18 2.08 -7.92
CA LEU A 1157 12.30 1.17 -8.08
C LEU A 1157 12.22 0.37 -9.37
N THR A 1158 13.37 -0.12 -9.85
CA THR A 1158 13.46 -0.98 -11.04
C THR A 1158 12.68 -2.28 -10.83
N SER A 1159 11.56 -2.41 -11.53
CA SER A 1159 10.68 -3.57 -11.35
C SER A 1159 11.25 -4.83 -12.01
N ARG A 1160 10.99 -5.98 -11.37
CA ARG A 1160 11.13 -7.29 -12.02
C ARG A 1160 10.12 -7.55 -13.14
N THR A 1161 9.09 -6.71 -13.25
CA THR A 1161 8.12 -6.71 -14.35
C THR A 1161 8.52 -5.67 -15.40
N ALA A 1162 8.06 -5.82 -16.65
CA ALA A 1162 8.47 -4.93 -17.73
C ALA A 1162 8.00 -3.45 -17.58
N VAL A 1163 7.13 -3.17 -16.60
CA VAL A 1163 6.47 -1.89 -16.35
C VAL A 1163 6.23 -1.76 -14.84
N PRO A 1164 6.91 -0.84 -14.12
CA PRO A 1164 6.59 -0.57 -12.72
C PRO A 1164 5.22 0.08 -12.57
N ILE A 1165 4.60 -0.09 -11.39
CA ILE A 1165 3.21 0.26 -11.11
C ILE A 1165 3.13 0.92 -9.72
N LEU A 1166 2.79 2.21 -9.71
CA LEU A 1166 2.72 3.02 -8.49
C LEU A 1166 1.64 2.52 -7.52
N ALA A 1167 0.37 2.45 -7.98
CA ALA A 1167 -0.76 2.20 -7.10
C ALA A 1167 -1.79 1.16 -7.60
N ALA A 1168 -2.37 0.42 -6.66
CA ALA A 1168 -3.47 -0.51 -6.87
C ALA A 1168 -4.61 -0.33 -5.82
N PRO A 1169 -5.38 0.77 -5.90
CA PRO A 1169 -6.50 1.03 -5.01
C PRO A 1169 -7.68 0.07 -5.26
N GLN A 1170 -8.35 -0.32 -4.17
CA GLN A 1170 -9.51 -1.20 -4.08
C GLN A 1170 -10.68 -0.44 -3.41
N THR A 1171 -10.89 0.81 -3.81
CA THR A 1171 -11.84 1.72 -3.16
C THR A 1171 -13.28 1.17 -3.15
N PRO A 1172 -13.99 1.18 -2.00
CA PRO A 1172 -15.41 0.82 -1.94
C PRO A 1172 -16.30 1.75 -2.78
N SER A 1173 -17.46 1.25 -3.22
CA SER A 1173 -18.45 2.03 -3.95
C SER A 1173 -18.91 3.25 -3.14
N GLY A 1174 -18.79 4.45 -3.72
CA GLY A 1174 -19.13 5.71 -3.06
C GLY A 1174 -18.12 6.22 -2.02
N GLY A 1175 -17.07 5.45 -1.70
CA GLY A 1175 -15.99 5.87 -0.80
C GLY A 1175 -14.90 6.68 -1.51
N LEU A 1176 -14.02 7.29 -0.70
CA LEU A 1176 -12.74 7.85 -1.13
C LEU A 1176 -11.65 6.78 -1.07
N GLY A 1177 -10.65 6.90 -1.95
CA GLY A 1177 -9.49 6.04 -2.06
C GLY A 1177 -8.22 6.82 -1.77
N PHE A 1178 -7.31 6.88 -2.74
CA PHE A 1178 -5.99 7.49 -2.54
C PHE A 1178 -5.92 8.93 -3.04
N LEU A 1179 -5.30 9.81 -2.27
CA LEU A 1179 -4.91 11.16 -2.70
C LEU A 1179 -3.39 11.28 -2.65
N ILE A 1180 -2.78 11.64 -3.78
CA ILE A 1180 -1.37 12.04 -3.84
C ILE A 1180 -1.40 13.55 -4.14
N ALA A 1181 -0.97 14.37 -3.20
CA ALA A 1181 -1.02 15.84 -3.25
C ALA A 1181 0.35 16.43 -2.91
N ASN A 1182 0.71 17.57 -3.51
CA ASN A 1182 1.92 18.34 -3.19
C ASN A 1182 3.22 17.50 -3.17
N SER A 1183 3.25 16.40 -3.92
CA SER A 1183 4.22 15.31 -3.73
C SER A 1183 5.21 15.24 -4.89
N THR A 1184 6.23 14.39 -4.77
CA THR A 1184 7.17 14.06 -5.87
C THR A 1184 7.11 12.57 -6.19
N ILE A 1185 6.80 12.22 -7.45
CA ILE A 1185 6.92 10.85 -7.97
C ILE A 1185 8.17 10.81 -8.84
N GLU A 1186 9.17 10.00 -8.46
CA GLU A 1186 10.45 9.93 -9.17
C GLU A 1186 10.95 8.50 -9.34
N THR A 1187 11.95 8.28 -10.21
CA THR A 1187 12.53 6.94 -10.45
C THR A 1187 13.92 6.80 -9.83
N ASP A 1188 14.37 5.56 -9.66
CA ASP A 1188 15.75 5.21 -9.32
C ASP A 1188 16.80 5.47 -10.43
N GLY A 1189 16.39 5.97 -11.60
CA GLY A 1189 17.25 6.24 -12.75
C GLY A 1189 17.59 5.00 -13.61
N SER A 1190 17.65 3.81 -13.01
CA SER A 1190 17.80 2.53 -13.73
C SER A 1190 16.55 2.17 -14.56
N ASN A 1191 15.39 2.69 -14.19
CA ASN A 1191 14.13 2.58 -14.94
C ASN A 1191 14.05 3.44 -16.23
N SER A 1192 15.09 4.14 -16.66
CA SER A 1192 15.04 5.15 -17.74
C SER A 1192 14.55 4.67 -19.14
N SER A 1193 14.40 3.36 -19.37
CA SER A 1193 13.72 2.81 -20.55
C SER A 1193 12.32 2.21 -20.29
N ALA A 1194 11.97 1.95 -19.03
CA ALA A 1194 10.69 1.38 -18.63
C ALA A 1194 9.68 2.50 -18.33
N LYS A 1195 8.46 2.38 -18.86
CA LYS A 1195 7.43 3.40 -18.63
C LYS A 1195 6.62 3.07 -17.39
N LEU A 1196 6.52 4.02 -16.45
CA LEU A 1196 5.71 3.92 -15.25
C LEU A 1196 4.20 3.84 -15.58
N THR A 1197 3.50 2.97 -14.87
CA THR A 1197 2.04 3.03 -14.75
C THR A 1197 1.66 3.68 -13.42
N LEU A 1198 0.93 4.79 -13.47
CA LEU A 1198 0.44 5.52 -12.29
C LEU A 1198 -0.55 4.69 -11.47
N GLY A 1199 -1.29 3.78 -12.09
CA GLY A 1199 -2.00 2.74 -11.32
C GLY A 1199 -2.88 1.79 -12.12
N ARG A 1200 -3.47 0.83 -11.41
CA ARG A 1200 -4.47 -0.12 -11.92
C ARG A 1200 -5.62 -0.36 -10.92
N PRO A 1201 -6.85 -0.60 -11.39
CA PRO A 1201 -8.01 -0.67 -10.52
C PRO A 1201 -8.17 -2.06 -9.87
N TRP A 1202 -7.80 -2.23 -8.60
CA TRP A 1202 -8.04 -3.48 -7.85
C TRP A 1202 -9.51 -3.66 -7.39
N ALA A 1203 -10.41 -2.80 -7.87
CA ALA A 1203 -11.87 -2.95 -7.88
C ALA A 1203 -12.46 -2.10 -9.01
N ALA A 1204 -13.68 -2.42 -9.47
CA ALA A 1204 -14.41 -1.60 -10.44
C ALA A 1204 -14.62 -0.14 -9.97
N THR A 1205 -14.70 0.09 -8.65
CA THR A 1205 -14.95 1.40 -8.02
C THR A 1205 -13.68 2.09 -7.52
N ALA A 1206 -12.50 1.54 -7.84
CA ALA A 1206 -11.19 2.06 -7.49
C ALA A 1206 -11.08 3.56 -7.81
N GLN A 1207 -10.49 4.31 -6.89
CA GLN A 1207 -10.37 5.76 -6.97
C GLN A 1207 -8.98 6.19 -6.49
N MET A 1208 -8.39 7.11 -7.26
CA MET A 1208 -7.14 7.76 -6.93
C MET A 1208 -7.08 9.10 -7.64
N THR A 1209 -6.64 10.14 -6.93
CA THR A 1209 -6.35 11.45 -7.51
C THR A 1209 -4.88 11.78 -7.28
N ILE A 1210 -4.17 12.16 -8.35
CA ILE A 1210 -2.80 12.69 -8.28
C ILE A 1210 -2.89 14.17 -8.61
N ARG A 1211 -2.55 15.05 -7.68
CA ARG A 1211 -2.72 16.49 -7.83
C ARG A 1211 -1.52 17.30 -7.36
N ASP A 1212 -1.29 18.45 -7.96
CA ASP A 1212 -0.28 19.42 -7.52
C ASP A 1212 1.11 18.77 -7.30
N THR A 1213 1.41 17.72 -8.09
CA THR A 1213 2.50 16.75 -7.85
C THR A 1213 3.51 16.78 -8.99
N VAL A 1214 4.80 16.72 -8.65
CA VAL A 1214 5.90 16.66 -9.61
C VAL A 1214 6.16 15.20 -10.01
N VAL A 1215 5.85 14.85 -11.25
CA VAL A 1215 5.98 13.50 -11.79
C VAL A 1215 7.27 13.41 -12.63
N ASN A 1216 8.40 13.20 -11.97
CA ASN A 1216 9.73 12.99 -12.57
C ASN A 1216 9.96 11.51 -12.97
N ALA A 1217 9.04 10.98 -13.77
CA ALA A 1217 9.11 9.62 -14.31
C ALA A 1217 8.55 9.56 -15.73
N THR A 1218 9.13 8.75 -16.63
CA THR A 1218 8.51 8.52 -17.94
C THR A 1218 7.27 7.66 -17.78
N VAL A 1219 6.08 8.23 -17.97
CA VAL A 1219 4.79 7.53 -17.80
C VAL A 1219 4.35 6.83 -19.10
N THR A 1220 3.58 5.75 -19.00
CA THR A 1220 2.95 5.08 -20.16
C THR A 1220 2.01 6.03 -20.90
N SER A 1221 1.75 5.81 -22.20
CA SER A 1221 0.88 6.71 -22.99
C SER A 1221 -0.57 6.75 -22.50
N ALA A 1222 -1.05 5.68 -21.84
CA ALA A 1222 -2.34 5.66 -21.17
C ALA A 1222 -2.27 6.14 -19.70
N GLY A 1223 -1.06 6.20 -19.11
CA GLY A 1223 -0.76 6.38 -17.69
C GLY A 1223 -1.24 5.28 -16.75
N TYR A 1224 -2.36 4.65 -17.08
CA TYR A 1224 -3.01 3.62 -16.30
C TYR A 1224 -3.13 2.32 -17.10
N GLN A 1225 -3.37 1.20 -16.40
CA GLN A 1225 -3.62 -0.10 -17.04
C GLN A 1225 -4.81 -0.81 -16.41
N ASP A 1226 -5.43 -1.71 -17.17
CA ASP A 1226 -6.56 -2.52 -16.71
C ASP A 1226 -6.13 -3.62 -15.72
N TRP A 1227 -7.02 -3.98 -14.81
CA TRP A 1227 -6.87 -5.14 -13.94
C TRP A 1227 -7.45 -6.38 -14.64
N GLY A 1228 -6.62 -6.97 -15.52
CA GLY A 1228 -7.03 -8.08 -16.37
C GLY A 1228 -8.16 -7.69 -17.31
N THR A 1229 -9.14 -8.58 -17.52
CA THR A 1229 -10.31 -8.34 -18.39
C THR A 1229 -11.55 -7.86 -17.63
N SER A 1230 -11.46 -7.68 -16.31
CA SER A 1230 -12.64 -7.55 -15.44
C SER A 1230 -12.88 -6.12 -14.94
N TRP A 1231 -11.82 -5.35 -14.67
CA TRP A 1231 -11.92 -3.97 -14.21
C TRP A 1231 -10.99 -3.09 -15.05
N THR A 1232 -11.57 -2.19 -15.82
CA THR A 1232 -10.85 -1.30 -16.73
C THR A 1232 -10.53 0.04 -16.08
N TYR A 1233 -9.35 0.61 -16.34
CA TYR A 1233 -9.00 1.93 -15.77
C TYR A 1233 -9.94 3.04 -16.26
N ALA A 1234 -10.51 2.90 -17.46
CA ALA A 1234 -11.51 3.82 -18.02
C ALA A 1234 -12.86 3.82 -17.27
N ALA A 1235 -13.12 2.80 -16.45
CA ALA A 1235 -14.29 2.73 -15.56
C ALA A 1235 -13.95 3.07 -14.10
N ALA A 1236 -12.66 3.21 -13.79
CA ALA A 1236 -12.18 3.60 -12.47
C ALA A 1236 -12.20 5.13 -12.31
N ARG A 1237 -12.28 5.61 -11.07
CA ARG A 1237 -12.23 7.03 -10.72
C ARG A 1237 -10.78 7.48 -10.55
N PHE A 1238 -9.97 7.31 -11.59
CA PHE A 1238 -8.61 7.83 -11.63
C PHE A 1238 -8.61 9.22 -12.24
N SER A 1239 -7.89 10.16 -11.62
CA SER A 1239 -7.86 11.54 -12.06
C SER A 1239 -6.55 12.25 -11.76
N GLU A 1240 -6.25 13.28 -12.55
CA GLU A 1240 -5.05 14.10 -12.43
C GLU A 1240 -5.40 15.60 -12.43
N TYR A 1241 -4.65 16.43 -11.69
CA TYR A 1241 -4.89 17.88 -11.64
C TYR A 1241 -3.60 18.65 -11.35
N ASN A 1242 -3.28 19.67 -12.15
CA ASN A 1242 -2.12 20.55 -11.91
C ASN A 1242 -0.79 19.79 -11.64
N ASN A 1243 -0.62 18.62 -12.26
CA ASN A 1243 0.62 17.84 -12.17
C ASN A 1243 1.67 18.40 -13.14
N SER A 1244 2.94 18.19 -12.78
CA SER A 1244 4.10 18.79 -13.45
C SER A 1244 5.23 17.76 -13.59
N GLY A 1245 6.38 18.15 -14.15
CA GLY A 1245 7.48 17.21 -14.44
C GLY A 1245 7.25 16.31 -15.65
N THR A 1246 8.25 15.47 -15.98
CA THR A 1246 8.37 14.74 -17.26
C THR A 1246 7.28 13.69 -17.54
N GLY A 1247 6.54 13.25 -16.53
CA GLY A 1247 5.46 12.27 -16.60
C GLY A 1247 4.05 12.84 -16.55
N ALA A 1248 3.90 14.13 -16.24
CA ALA A 1248 2.61 14.80 -16.21
C ALA A 1248 1.95 14.86 -17.59
N SER A 1249 0.62 15.05 -17.59
CA SER A 1249 -0.14 15.26 -18.82
C SER A 1249 -1.35 16.13 -18.55
N ALA A 1250 -1.48 17.21 -19.32
CA ALA A 1250 -2.63 18.12 -19.26
C ALA A 1250 -3.95 17.52 -19.78
N THR A 1251 -3.94 16.28 -20.30
CA THR A 1251 -5.12 15.66 -20.96
C THR A 1251 -5.50 14.28 -20.40
N ARG A 1252 -4.66 13.69 -19.55
CA ARG A 1252 -4.82 12.30 -19.09
C ARG A 1252 -5.66 12.27 -17.82
N GLN A 1253 -6.93 11.87 -17.96
CA GLN A 1253 -7.90 11.86 -16.84
C GLN A 1253 -7.93 13.20 -16.06
N ALA A 1254 -7.75 14.32 -16.77
CA ALA A 1254 -7.62 15.63 -16.16
C ALA A 1254 -8.94 16.08 -15.52
N LEU A 1255 -8.88 16.52 -14.26
CA LEU A 1255 -9.97 17.22 -13.59
C LEU A 1255 -10.08 18.66 -14.10
N THR A 1256 -11.30 19.20 -14.11
CA THR A 1256 -11.49 20.65 -14.14
C THR A 1256 -11.15 21.26 -12.78
N ASP A 1257 -10.82 22.55 -12.72
CA ASP A 1257 -10.60 23.29 -11.48
C ASP A 1257 -11.79 23.15 -10.50
N THR A 1258 -13.01 23.10 -11.05
CA THR A 1258 -14.25 22.87 -10.29
C THR A 1258 -14.32 21.48 -9.67
N ASP A 1259 -14.01 20.42 -10.44
CA ASP A 1259 -13.98 19.06 -9.91
C ASP A 1259 -12.84 18.91 -8.87
N ALA A 1260 -11.67 19.49 -9.15
CA ALA A 1260 -10.50 19.45 -8.30
C ALA A 1260 -10.71 20.07 -6.91
N ALA A 1261 -11.63 21.03 -6.77
CA ALA A 1261 -12.03 21.55 -5.45
C ALA A 1261 -12.63 20.46 -4.53
N SER A 1262 -13.22 19.40 -5.10
CA SER A 1262 -13.74 18.26 -4.33
C SER A 1262 -12.64 17.32 -3.81
N TYR A 1263 -11.45 17.33 -4.43
CA TYR A 1263 -10.35 16.40 -4.12
C TYR A 1263 -9.22 17.08 -3.33
N GLN A 1264 -9.56 17.93 -2.37
CA GLN A 1264 -8.62 18.61 -1.48
C GLN A 1264 -8.28 17.74 -0.26
N LEU A 1265 -7.10 17.98 0.35
CA LEU A 1265 -6.61 17.32 1.56
C LEU A 1265 -7.68 17.25 2.66
N ALA A 1266 -8.28 18.40 2.97
CA ALA A 1266 -9.31 18.52 4.00
C ALA A 1266 -10.54 17.63 3.73
N ASN A 1267 -10.93 17.43 2.46
CA ASN A 1267 -12.12 16.64 2.11
C ASN A 1267 -11.90 15.13 2.30
N TYR A 1268 -10.67 14.65 2.10
CA TYR A 1268 -10.32 13.24 2.35
C TYR A 1268 -10.22 12.92 3.84
N LEU A 1269 -9.70 13.86 4.63
CA LEU A 1269 -9.40 13.62 6.03
C LEU A 1269 -10.56 13.98 6.96
N ALA A 1270 -11.36 15.01 6.66
CA ALA A 1270 -12.44 15.47 7.53
C ALA A 1270 -13.42 14.35 7.93
N GLY A 1271 -13.88 13.54 6.96
CA GLY A 1271 -14.91 12.52 7.21
C GLY A 1271 -16.15 13.11 7.89
N THR A 1272 -16.79 12.35 8.77
CA THR A 1272 -17.94 12.84 9.57
C THR A 1272 -17.57 13.53 10.88
N ASP A 1273 -16.28 13.51 11.28
CA ASP A 1273 -15.79 14.05 12.56
C ASP A 1273 -14.88 15.29 12.40
N SER A 1274 -14.80 15.85 11.19
CA SER A 1274 -13.97 16.99 10.81
C SER A 1274 -12.49 16.84 11.21
N TRP A 1275 -11.94 15.63 11.11
CA TRP A 1275 -10.54 15.38 11.45
C TRP A 1275 -9.58 16.15 10.54
N ALA A 1276 -8.68 16.91 11.17
CA ALA A 1276 -7.53 17.55 10.55
C ALA A 1276 -6.27 17.10 11.33
N PRO A 1277 -5.32 16.38 10.72
CA PRO A 1277 -4.13 15.89 11.43
C PRO A 1277 -3.13 16.98 11.82
N GLN A 1278 -3.25 18.18 11.25
CA GLN A 1278 -2.38 19.33 11.53
C GLN A 1278 -2.84 20.18 12.74
N ASN A 1279 -3.91 19.78 13.46
CA ASN A 1279 -4.52 20.50 14.60
C ASN A 1279 -4.59 19.65 15.88
#